data_AF-A0A1F7IE89-F1
#
_entry.id   AF-A0A1F7IE89-F1
#
_cell.length_a   1.000
_cell.length_b   1.000
_cell.length_c   1.000
_cell.angle_alpha   90.00
_cell.angle_beta   90.00
_cell.angle_gamma   90.00
#
_symmetry.space_group_name_H-M   'P 1'
#
loop_
_entity.id
_entity.type
_entity.pdbx_description
1 polymer ?
#
loop_
_entity_poly.entity_id
_entity_poly.type
_entity_poly.pdbx_seq_one_letter_code
_entity_poly.pdbx_strand_id
1 'polypeptide(L)'
;MAEGSERDQSAKDIVTEAKAKAVDDVNKASTQEQKDDLAKAIAKDLQEIKIIAQEFLTVEAYAKARRATHTPETVKKGNDALSTLVYAAEAAKRGIKVSKTTEGQLLLEKLADKRFTYASDASSIIVHLADFLTGEKFIVIDGVINPKFEDAFQNLAGSDPANAKVIAQAIIESPSTFGLTESEARAKFEVKEQEPISKKEAREEEFQQQQQANFESYHWSQTYSVHFGEDADYDLLNAIHVPDKFIDLIEKYKNDIREEIQNNKDNSAKTITEEELSKEVSKKIEERLFGIFTRLFTRLDRTMPEKFFEEIVQENPFHGIQAALQTLGSSMDALSTTLSRWEKEGHRNIDKINLVKKAEQERLEEMIPYTFKDENGKEQTIMKPRFRLRPLSQKKEVKMSEYVTYLRFMMDFYTSARQYTHNSKAILFHPAGEHGFFGQLGEFAEKLRAPELDELFLFPEADLFRDALNLYDILLEDELAFQDWKHTPDGFTNTPGSVLSRMEQKVLETLKKMHPEIDDERRFESALSMAIGASRGIFMTEEEKCAYADAALTPDGKPTYTSYYTNDTAAIGVLNPAHFFWRWQAQKSLPMWLFLPVEGMFPIEGLPTTGMWDHRVLYERLIKYKETFLTGKKEMGKQPLLIDFMMDIGNAGGPSKRKGWRMFYSSQGNFIYEDQKEGKPIAGESTKKLNFLKTWKAIEKVGYELAYDFIYNGDSYDVSNYRSTLTNPAERKEFFSYLYQEYFIDNPTTFKESDLNTFLTSLQGKAEEVANIKNKLGQVGKGELNDQIEYERSKLFLSHTLARLVAKRFPSKILRIDRGRFSEDGESRWYKTWQRMVKKEPEKYATLKFSDFHKVMQTIGLAEALLRKKVSSKMKEQIEEKSKQGKPKIGLDELEGIDFKLNESTIRQLLENEAKDITPIEIDQAVDLYKILKEDYIGLDSAKGKKFFDEFALYLNPAFSEEGGYTFTFGLPDTDFSFVTFRGTGPRLVARAIKDTAQIEQKVIGNIFKLDSIIKTMAIDGKHDFEPLVQALYEIKDALEDVHGPDYGQKVAHHLAVAVVNFFKKDTLARSYFTAPFVTGRPHSMVAEILGGEFSNIWEWDVGTADQLFFRLRQRQVLPQKPYDSTKGEFEMKKEEITDIFGRKKTIEHKVRRKPDFIWYEGSARRDAGVQIKHKVWEIANSVLPLLAIWLLWQYISKAFKEFGGQKQGAPA
;
A
#
# COMPACT_ATOMS: atom_id res chain seq x y z
N MET A 1 -11.28 -30.19 -11.96
CA MET A 1 -12.38 -30.81 -12.73
C MET A 1 -11.91 -32.18 -13.19
N ALA A 2 -12.84 -33.15 -13.15
CA ALA A 2 -12.73 -34.59 -13.44
C ALA A 2 -12.14 -35.47 -12.32
N GLU A 3 -13.01 -36.00 -11.45
CA GLU A 3 -13.44 -37.41 -11.40
C GLU A 3 -14.44 -37.63 -10.23
N GLY A 4 -15.53 -38.36 -10.47
CA GLY A 4 -16.39 -38.92 -9.41
C GLY A 4 -17.78 -38.32 -9.20
N SER A 5 -18.53 -37.97 -10.25
CA SER A 5 -19.95 -37.64 -10.12
C SER A 5 -20.82 -38.91 -9.98
N GLU A 6 -20.98 -39.44 -8.77
CA GLU A 6 -22.20 -40.19 -8.46
C GLU A 6 -23.32 -39.15 -8.29
N ARG A 7 -24.27 -39.15 -9.23
CA ARG A 7 -25.38 -38.20 -9.27
C ARG A 7 -26.18 -38.33 -7.96
N ASP A 8 -26.37 -37.22 -7.24
CA ASP A 8 -27.47 -37.07 -6.28
C ASP A 8 -28.79 -37.28 -7.04
N GLN A 9 -29.26 -38.52 -7.11
CA GLN A 9 -30.59 -38.84 -7.62
C GLN A 9 -31.63 -38.16 -6.75
N SER A 10 -32.56 -37.41 -7.36
CA SER A 10 -33.63 -36.79 -6.60
C SER A 10 -34.58 -37.86 -6.06
N ALA A 11 -35.19 -37.65 -4.89
CA ALA A 11 -36.17 -38.59 -4.32
C ALA A 11 -37.31 -38.93 -5.29
N LYS A 12 -37.64 -38.02 -6.23
CA LYS A 12 -38.62 -38.26 -7.30
C LYS A 12 -38.14 -39.31 -8.31
N ASP A 13 -36.86 -39.33 -8.64
CA ASP A 13 -36.28 -40.29 -9.58
C ASP A 13 -36.31 -41.69 -8.97
N ILE A 14 -35.94 -41.81 -7.70
CA ILE A 14 -35.95 -43.07 -6.94
C ILE A 14 -37.37 -43.64 -6.83
N VAL A 15 -38.36 -42.80 -6.47
CA VAL A 15 -39.77 -43.23 -6.41
C VAL A 15 -40.25 -43.71 -7.79
N THR A 16 -39.86 -43.03 -8.86
CA THR A 16 -40.26 -43.38 -10.23
C THR A 16 -39.62 -44.70 -10.67
N GLU A 17 -38.32 -44.89 -10.42
CA GLU A 17 -37.60 -46.14 -10.70
C GLU A 17 -38.16 -47.31 -9.89
N ALA A 18 -38.38 -47.13 -8.59
CA ALA A 18 -38.93 -48.18 -7.72
C ALA A 18 -40.33 -48.63 -8.17
N LYS A 19 -41.21 -47.68 -8.54
CA LYS A 19 -42.52 -48.00 -9.11
C LYS A 19 -42.41 -48.75 -10.43
N ALA A 20 -41.58 -48.26 -11.36
CA ALA A 20 -41.38 -48.89 -12.66
C ALA A 20 -40.83 -50.32 -12.53
N LYS A 21 -39.86 -50.53 -11.62
CA LYS A 21 -39.31 -51.85 -11.31
C LYS A 21 -40.38 -52.79 -10.74
N ALA A 22 -41.19 -52.32 -9.79
CA ALA A 22 -42.28 -53.11 -9.24
C ALA A 22 -43.27 -53.54 -10.34
N VAL A 23 -43.64 -52.63 -11.24
CA VAL A 23 -44.52 -52.95 -12.38
C VAL A 23 -43.93 -54.06 -13.25
N ASP A 24 -42.64 -53.95 -13.60
CA ASP A 24 -41.95 -54.91 -14.47
C ASP A 24 -41.86 -56.30 -13.81
N ASP A 25 -41.47 -56.36 -12.54
CA ASP A 25 -41.34 -57.62 -11.80
C ASP A 25 -42.70 -58.29 -11.56
N VAL A 26 -43.76 -57.53 -11.26
CA VAL A 26 -45.13 -58.05 -11.16
C VAL A 26 -45.61 -58.62 -12.51
N ASN A 27 -45.29 -57.95 -13.63
CA ASN A 27 -45.66 -58.44 -14.96
C ASN A 27 -44.89 -59.69 -15.38
N LYS A 28 -43.63 -59.85 -14.92
CA LYS A 28 -42.80 -61.04 -15.13
C LYS A 28 -43.26 -62.23 -14.29
N ALA A 29 -43.84 -61.99 -13.12
CA ALA A 29 -44.42 -63.01 -12.25
C ALA A 29 -45.77 -63.50 -12.81
N SER A 30 -45.71 -64.36 -13.83
CA SER A 30 -46.85 -64.85 -14.60
C SER A 30 -47.60 -66.01 -13.93
N THR A 31 -46.95 -66.79 -13.06
CA THR A 31 -47.55 -67.90 -12.29
C THR A 31 -47.81 -67.52 -10.83
N GLN A 32 -48.73 -68.23 -10.17
CA GLN A 32 -48.99 -68.00 -8.74
C GLN A 32 -47.74 -68.25 -7.88
N GLU A 33 -46.95 -69.27 -8.21
CA GLU A 33 -45.70 -69.60 -7.51
C GLU A 33 -44.67 -68.46 -7.63
N GLN A 34 -44.52 -67.86 -8.83
CA GLN A 34 -43.65 -66.68 -9.03
C GLN A 34 -44.15 -65.45 -8.26
N LYS A 35 -45.47 -65.26 -8.16
CA LYS A 35 -46.07 -64.17 -7.37
C LYS A 35 -45.88 -64.38 -5.87
N ASP A 36 -45.96 -65.62 -5.40
CA ASP A 36 -45.75 -65.97 -3.99
C ASP A 36 -44.26 -65.85 -3.61
N ASP A 37 -43.35 -66.20 -4.52
CA ASP A 37 -41.90 -66.02 -4.31
C ASP A 37 -41.51 -64.53 -4.32
N LEU A 38 -42.08 -63.76 -5.25
CA LEU A 38 -41.93 -62.30 -5.27
C LEU A 38 -42.48 -61.67 -3.99
N ALA A 39 -43.65 -62.09 -3.51
CA ALA A 39 -44.22 -61.62 -2.26
C ALA A 39 -43.30 -61.90 -1.06
N LYS A 40 -42.73 -63.11 -0.96
CA LYS A 40 -41.79 -63.48 0.11
C LYS A 40 -40.51 -62.65 0.04
N ALA A 41 -39.98 -62.40 -1.17
CA ALA A 41 -38.80 -61.57 -1.37
C ALA A 41 -39.05 -60.13 -0.89
N ILE A 42 -40.17 -59.54 -1.30
CA ILE A 42 -40.56 -58.17 -0.90
C ILE A 42 -40.75 -58.06 0.61
N ALA A 43 -41.46 -59.02 1.21
CA ALA A 43 -41.69 -59.03 2.65
C ALA A 43 -40.37 -59.15 3.42
N LYS A 44 -39.42 -59.93 2.92
CA LYS A 44 -38.07 -60.06 3.47
C LYS A 44 -37.28 -58.76 3.33
N ASP A 45 -37.29 -58.12 2.16
CA ASP A 45 -36.58 -56.85 1.92
C ASP A 45 -37.10 -55.74 2.84
N LEU A 46 -38.43 -55.65 3.04
CA LEU A 46 -39.05 -54.72 3.99
C LEU A 46 -38.62 -54.97 5.45
N GLN A 47 -38.32 -56.22 5.82
CA GLN A 47 -37.83 -56.56 7.15
C GLN A 47 -36.34 -56.22 7.32
N GLU A 48 -35.51 -56.55 6.33
CA GLU A 48 -34.07 -56.30 6.37
C GLU A 48 -33.75 -54.80 6.34
N ILE A 49 -34.50 -54.01 5.56
CA ILE A 49 -34.27 -52.57 5.43
C ILE A 49 -34.63 -51.79 6.71
N LYS A 50 -35.34 -52.40 7.66
CA LYS A 50 -35.79 -51.75 8.91
C LYS A 50 -34.62 -51.24 9.76
N ILE A 51 -33.54 -52.01 9.86
CA ILE A 51 -32.34 -51.61 10.62
C ILE A 51 -31.68 -50.39 9.95
N ILE A 52 -31.57 -50.42 8.62
CA ILE A 52 -30.98 -49.35 7.80
C ILE A 52 -31.82 -48.06 7.92
N ALA A 53 -33.14 -48.18 7.86
CA ALA A 53 -34.06 -47.06 8.06
C ALA A 53 -33.94 -46.45 9.47
N GLN A 54 -33.74 -47.29 10.50
CA GLN A 54 -33.53 -46.81 11.87
C GLN A 54 -32.20 -46.07 12.02
N GLU A 55 -31.12 -46.61 11.47
CA GLU A 55 -29.82 -45.91 11.43
C GLU A 55 -29.94 -44.56 10.72
N PHE A 56 -30.61 -44.51 9.56
CA PHE A 56 -30.85 -43.27 8.83
C PHE A 56 -31.56 -42.23 9.70
N LEU A 57 -32.67 -42.58 10.35
CA LEU A 57 -33.41 -41.66 11.21
C LEU A 57 -32.60 -41.18 12.42
N THR A 58 -31.76 -42.04 13.01
CA THR A 58 -30.89 -41.62 14.13
C THR A 58 -29.84 -40.62 13.69
N VAL A 59 -29.22 -40.82 12.53
CA VAL A 59 -28.23 -39.90 11.96
C VAL A 59 -28.91 -38.62 11.50
N GLU A 60 -30.10 -38.70 10.89
CA GLU A 60 -30.86 -37.53 10.46
C GLU A 60 -31.30 -36.67 11.66
N ALA A 61 -31.75 -37.29 12.76
CA ALA A 61 -32.07 -36.57 14.00
C ALA A 61 -30.83 -35.87 14.59
N TYR A 62 -29.68 -36.54 14.57
CA TYR A 62 -28.41 -35.96 15.01
C TYR A 62 -27.91 -34.83 14.09
N ALA A 63 -28.03 -35.00 12.78
CA ALA A 63 -27.69 -34.00 11.78
C ALA A 63 -28.60 -32.76 11.87
N LYS A 64 -29.91 -32.94 12.08
CA LYS A 64 -30.86 -31.85 12.35
C LYS A 64 -30.54 -31.11 13.65
N ALA A 65 -30.12 -31.82 14.71
CA ALA A 65 -29.73 -31.21 15.98
C ALA A 65 -28.42 -30.40 15.88
N ARG A 66 -27.47 -30.80 15.03
CA ARG A 66 -26.14 -30.16 14.89
C ARG A 66 -25.92 -29.35 13.60
N ARG A 67 -26.93 -29.22 12.75
CA ARG A 67 -26.85 -28.61 11.40
C ARG A 67 -25.71 -29.19 10.53
N ALA A 68 -25.42 -30.48 10.68
CA ALA A 68 -24.39 -31.18 9.91
C ALA A 68 -24.94 -31.64 8.55
N THR A 69 -24.09 -31.68 7.51
CA THR A 69 -24.44 -32.27 6.21
C THR A 69 -24.42 -33.80 6.29
N HIS A 70 -25.37 -34.45 5.62
CA HIS A 70 -25.41 -35.91 5.52
C HIS A 70 -24.24 -36.41 4.68
N THR A 71 -23.60 -37.50 5.10
CA THR A 71 -22.62 -38.20 4.26
C THR A 71 -23.30 -38.90 3.09
N PRO A 72 -22.62 -39.11 1.95
CA PRO A 72 -23.18 -39.85 0.81
C PRO A 72 -23.74 -41.24 1.20
N GLU A 73 -23.07 -41.92 2.12
CA GLU A 73 -23.52 -43.22 2.65
C GLU A 73 -24.85 -43.12 3.42
N THR A 74 -25.05 -42.04 4.19
CA THR A 74 -26.32 -41.81 4.90
C THR A 74 -27.45 -41.50 3.92
N VAL A 75 -27.18 -40.69 2.90
CA VAL A 75 -28.16 -40.39 1.84
C VAL A 75 -28.58 -41.67 1.11
N LYS A 76 -27.62 -42.55 0.79
CA LYS A 76 -27.89 -43.86 0.18
C LYS A 76 -28.80 -44.73 1.05
N LYS A 77 -28.52 -44.84 2.36
CA LYS A 77 -29.35 -45.62 3.30
C LYS A 77 -30.81 -45.16 3.32
N GLY A 78 -31.05 -43.84 3.35
CA GLY A 78 -32.41 -43.29 3.27
C GLY A 78 -33.08 -43.57 1.92
N ASN A 79 -32.33 -43.47 0.82
CA ASN A 79 -32.82 -43.75 -0.51
C ASN A 79 -33.19 -45.24 -0.70
N ASP A 80 -32.43 -46.17 -0.13
CA ASP A 80 -32.72 -47.60 -0.15
C ASP A 80 -34.02 -47.92 0.60
N ALA A 81 -34.24 -47.28 1.76
CA ALA A 81 -35.49 -47.38 2.52
C ALA A 81 -36.69 -46.86 1.73
N LEU A 82 -36.53 -45.69 1.09
CA LEU A 82 -37.55 -45.10 0.21
C LEU A 82 -37.91 -46.02 -0.96
N SER A 83 -36.90 -46.51 -1.67
CA SER A 83 -37.09 -47.43 -2.80
C SER A 83 -37.84 -48.70 -2.37
N THR A 84 -37.45 -49.30 -1.24
CA THR A 84 -38.02 -50.58 -0.77
C THR A 84 -39.50 -50.45 -0.38
N LEU A 85 -39.87 -49.40 0.37
CA LEU A 85 -41.27 -49.20 0.75
C LEU A 85 -42.16 -48.89 -0.46
N VAL A 86 -41.67 -48.06 -1.38
CA VAL A 86 -42.41 -47.69 -2.60
C VAL A 86 -42.60 -48.91 -3.50
N TYR A 87 -41.56 -49.72 -3.67
CA TYR A 87 -41.62 -50.97 -4.43
C TYR A 87 -42.65 -51.93 -3.83
N ALA A 88 -42.61 -52.13 -2.50
CA ALA A 88 -43.55 -53.02 -1.81
C ALA A 88 -45.00 -52.55 -1.89
N ALA A 89 -45.25 -51.24 -1.73
CA ALA A 89 -46.57 -50.65 -1.82
C ALA A 89 -47.16 -50.77 -3.24
N GLU A 90 -46.35 -50.47 -4.27
CA GLU A 90 -46.79 -50.58 -5.68
C GLU A 90 -47.04 -52.05 -6.09
N ALA A 91 -46.22 -52.99 -5.62
CA ALA A 91 -46.45 -54.42 -5.83
C ALA A 91 -47.75 -54.90 -5.16
N ALA A 92 -48.00 -54.46 -3.92
CA ALA A 92 -49.23 -54.75 -3.18
C ALA A 92 -50.47 -54.24 -3.94
N LYS A 93 -50.45 -52.98 -4.40
CA LYS A 93 -51.52 -52.36 -5.21
C LYS A 93 -51.81 -53.13 -6.51
N ARG A 94 -50.84 -53.85 -7.05
CA ARG A 94 -50.96 -54.65 -8.27
C ARG A 94 -51.33 -56.12 -8.01
N GLY A 95 -51.69 -56.46 -6.77
CA GLY A 95 -52.21 -57.77 -6.41
C GLY A 95 -51.16 -58.79 -5.98
N ILE A 96 -49.92 -58.37 -5.70
CA ILE A 96 -48.95 -59.23 -5.00
C ILE A 96 -49.28 -59.23 -3.52
N LYS A 97 -49.47 -60.42 -2.93
CA LYS A 97 -49.82 -60.58 -1.52
C LYS A 97 -48.57 -60.47 -0.64
N VAL A 98 -48.04 -59.25 -0.51
CA VAL A 98 -46.84 -58.94 0.28
C VAL A 98 -47.06 -59.20 1.78
N SER A 99 -48.28 -58.97 2.29
CA SER A 99 -48.61 -59.19 3.69
C SER A 99 -49.24 -60.55 3.96
N LYS A 100 -48.91 -61.16 5.10
CA LYS A 100 -49.60 -62.35 5.62
C LYS A 100 -51.02 -62.04 6.11
N THR A 101 -51.32 -60.78 6.44
CA THR A 101 -52.60 -60.32 7.00
C THR A 101 -53.35 -59.44 6.00
N THR A 102 -54.68 -59.46 6.05
CA THR A 102 -55.53 -58.64 5.15
C THR A 102 -55.39 -57.15 5.47
N GLU A 103 -55.20 -56.84 6.75
CA GLU A 103 -55.02 -55.51 7.30
C GLU A 103 -53.69 -54.90 6.86
N GLY A 104 -52.60 -55.67 6.95
CA GLY A 104 -51.27 -55.23 6.51
C GLY A 104 -51.20 -55.02 5.00
N GLN A 105 -51.87 -55.91 4.24
CA GLN A 105 -51.98 -55.79 2.78
C GLN A 105 -52.70 -54.50 2.38
N LEU A 106 -53.83 -54.19 3.03
CA LEU A 106 -54.60 -52.97 2.76
C LEU A 106 -53.81 -51.69 3.05
N LEU A 107 -53.02 -51.66 4.14
CA LEU A 107 -52.18 -50.50 4.45
C LEU A 107 -51.08 -50.29 3.39
N LEU A 108 -50.45 -51.35 2.89
CA LEU A 108 -49.48 -51.26 1.81
C LEU A 108 -50.09 -50.71 0.51
N GLU A 109 -51.30 -51.16 0.16
CA GLU A 109 -52.02 -50.67 -1.02
C GLU A 109 -52.31 -49.17 -0.92
N LYS A 110 -52.74 -48.69 0.26
CA LYS A 110 -53.00 -47.26 0.51
C LYS A 110 -51.73 -46.42 0.51
N LEU A 111 -50.60 -46.97 0.94
CA LEU A 111 -49.30 -46.29 0.87
C LEU A 111 -48.82 -46.07 -0.56
N ALA A 112 -49.26 -46.88 -1.54
CA ALA A 112 -48.87 -46.72 -2.95
C ALA A 112 -49.41 -45.41 -3.57
N ASP A 113 -50.53 -44.93 -3.06
CA ASP A 113 -51.18 -43.68 -3.49
C ASP A 113 -50.57 -42.43 -2.84
N LYS A 114 -49.66 -42.62 -1.86
CA LYS A 114 -48.98 -41.52 -1.20
C LYS A 114 -47.84 -40.96 -2.04
N ARG A 115 -47.70 -39.63 -2.03
CA ARG A 115 -46.52 -38.95 -2.58
C ARG A 115 -45.42 -38.89 -1.52
N PHE A 116 -44.41 -39.75 -1.64
CA PHE A 116 -43.20 -39.66 -0.83
C PHE A 116 -42.30 -38.55 -1.39
N THR A 117 -41.94 -37.59 -0.53
CA THR A 117 -41.12 -36.43 -0.94
C THR A 117 -39.73 -36.51 -0.34
N TYR A 118 -39.57 -37.17 0.81
CA TYR A 118 -38.30 -37.33 1.50
C TYR A 118 -38.05 -38.78 1.92
N ALA A 119 -36.78 -39.19 1.96
CA ALA A 119 -36.37 -40.53 2.43
C ALA A 119 -36.74 -40.80 3.91
N SER A 120 -36.79 -39.73 4.71
CA SER A 120 -37.26 -39.74 6.11
C SER A 120 -38.68 -40.29 6.24
N ASP A 121 -39.54 -39.98 5.26
CA ASP A 121 -40.96 -40.34 5.31
C ASP A 121 -41.16 -41.85 5.21
N ALA A 122 -40.43 -42.49 4.29
CA ALA A 122 -40.46 -43.93 4.15
C ALA A 122 -39.79 -44.63 5.33
N SER A 123 -38.66 -44.07 5.79
CA SER A 123 -37.91 -44.63 6.92
C SER A 123 -38.75 -44.63 8.21
N SER A 124 -39.50 -43.56 8.50
CA SER A 124 -40.37 -43.49 9.70
C SER A 124 -41.46 -44.55 9.68
N ILE A 125 -42.09 -44.76 8.52
CA ILE A 125 -43.11 -45.81 8.34
C ILE A 125 -42.51 -47.21 8.53
N ILE A 126 -41.36 -47.49 7.91
CA ILE A 126 -40.72 -48.82 8.00
C ILE A 126 -40.36 -49.14 9.45
N VAL A 127 -39.67 -48.23 10.14
CA VAL A 127 -39.18 -48.45 11.51
C VAL A 127 -40.33 -48.82 12.46
N HIS A 128 -41.45 -48.12 12.35
CA HIS A 128 -42.59 -48.32 13.25
C HIS A 128 -43.54 -49.43 12.79
N LEU A 129 -43.76 -49.61 11.47
CA LEU A 129 -44.87 -50.42 10.97
C LEU A 129 -44.48 -51.63 10.11
N ALA A 130 -43.22 -51.84 9.72
CA ALA A 130 -42.83 -52.93 8.81
C ALA A 130 -43.32 -54.33 9.25
N ASP A 131 -43.24 -54.66 10.55
CA ASP A 131 -43.71 -55.93 11.11
C ASP A 131 -45.21 -56.15 10.89
N PHE A 132 -45.98 -55.08 10.91
CA PHE A 132 -47.42 -55.10 10.71
C PHE A 132 -47.80 -55.07 9.23
N LEU A 133 -47.05 -54.32 8.42
CA LEU A 133 -47.23 -54.25 6.96
C LEU A 133 -46.95 -55.61 6.30
N THR A 134 -45.93 -56.33 6.76
CA THR A 134 -45.57 -57.67 6.26
C THR A 134 -46.43 -58.80 6.88
N GLY A 135 -47.14 -58.51 7.97
CA GLY A 135 -47.98 -59.49 8.68
C GLY A 135 -47.19 -60.46 9.58
N GLU A 136 -45.96 -60.13 9.96
CA GLU A 136 -45.22 -60.81 11.03
C GLU A 136 -45.83 -60.53 12.41
N LYS A 137 -46.42 -59.34 12.59
CA LYS A 137 -47.28 -58.99 13.71
C LYS A 137 -48.69 -58.71 13.21
N PHE A 138 -49.67 -59.25 13.91
CA PHE A 138 -51.07 -59.02 13.60
C PHE A 138 -51.49 -57.60 14.02
N ILE A 139 -52.20 -56.90 13.14
CA ILE A 139 -52.86 -55.62 13.44
C ILE A 139 -54.12 -55.87 14.26
N VAL A 140 -54.83 -56.96 13.99
CA VAL A 140 -56.06 -57.38 14.67
C VAL A 140 -55.90 -58.81 15.20
N ILE A 141 -56.29 -59.05 16.44
CA ILE A 141 -56.33 -60.38 17.09
C ILE A 141 -57.74 -60.57 17.66
N ASP A 142 -58.41 -61.66 17.29
CA ASP A 142 -59.78 -62.00 17.74
C ASP A 142 -60.81 -60.88 17.55
N GLY A 143 -60.70 -60.12 16.45
CA GLY A 143 -61.62 -59.03 16.12
C GLY A 143 -61.36 -57.71 16.86
N VAL A 144 -60.25 -57.61 17.61
CA VAL A 144 -59.84 -56.38 18.32
C VAL A 144 -58.45 -55.96 17.85
N ILE A 145 -58.22 -54.64 17.74
CA ILE A 145 -56.89 -54.09 17.43
C ILE A 145 -55.86 -54.58 18.47
N ASN A 146 -54.71 -55.04 17.97
CA ASN A 146 -53.56 -55.38 18.79
C ASN A 146 -52.99 -54.11 19.48
N PRO A 147 -52.90 -54.06 20.82
CA PRO A 147 -52.32 -52.92 21.54
C PRO A 147 -50.91 -52.55 21.06
N LYS A 148 -50.11 -53.54 20.61
CA LYS A 148 -48.76 -53.28 20.07
C LYS A 148 -48.79 -52.49 18.76
N PHE A 149 -49.87 -52.62 17.97
CA PHE A 149 -50.07 -51.81 16.78
C PHE A 149 -50.49 -50.39 17.15
N GLU A 150 -51.38 -50.23 18.14
CA GLU A 150 -51.74 -48.91 18.68
C GLU A 150 -50.49 -48.17 19.18
N ASP A 151 -49.63 -48.84 19.96
CA ASP A 151 -48.36 -48.26 20.41
C ASP A 151 -47.43 -47.89 19.25
N ALA A 152 -47.30 -48.76 18.24
CA ALA A 152 -46.46 -48.49 17.07
C ALA A 152 -46.99 -47.30 16.25
N PHE A 153 -48.31 -47.19 16.11
CA PHE A 153 -48.97 -46.07 15.47
C PHE A 153 -48.80 -44.77 16.26
N GLN A 154 -48.96 -44.79 17.59
CA GLN A 154 -48.77 -43.60 18.43
C GLN A 154 -47.31 -43.13 18.41
N ASN A 155 -46.35 -44.05 18.37
CA ASN A 155 -44.93 -43.71 18.17
C ASN A 155 -44.69 -43.06 16.80
N LEU A 156 -45.33 -43.55 15.73
CA LEU A 156 -45.30 -42.90 14.42
C LEU A 156 -45.99 -41.53 14.45
N ALA A 157 -47.12 -41.37 15.15
CA ALA A 157 -47.81 -40.10 15.28
C ALA A 157 -47.00 -39.06 16.06
N GLY A 158 -46.19 -39.50 17.03
CA GLY A 158 -45.26 -38.65 17.76
C GLY A 158 -44.02 -38.25 16.95
N SER A 159 -43.49 -39.15 16.10
CA SER A 159 -42.29 -38.89 15.31
C SER A 159 -42.56 -38.23 13.95
N ASP A 160 -43.66 -38.60 13.29
CA ASP A 160 -44.06 -38.13 11.96
C ASP A 160 -45.60 -38.08 11.82
N PRO A 161 -46.23 -36.98 12.29
CA PRO A 161 -47.69 -36.84 12.29
C PRO A 161 -48.32 -36.90 10.90
N ALA A 162 -47.60 -36.43 9.87
CA ALA A 162 -48.09 -36.43 8.49
C ALA A 162 -48.23 -37.87 7.95
N ASN A 163 -47.28 -38.74 8.29
CA ASN A 163 -47.30 -40.14 7.88
C ASN A 163 -48.30 -40.96 8.67
N ALA A 164 -48.41 -40.70 9.98
CA ALA A 164 -49.46 -41.28 10.81
C ALA A 164 -50.85 -40.93 10.29
N LYS A 165 -51.08 -39.71 9.80
CA LYS A 165 -52.38 -39.31 9.21
C LYS A 165 -52.76 -40.17 8.00
N VAL A 166 -51.79 -40.57 7.16
CA VAL A 166 -52.06 -41.45 6.00
C VAL A 166 -52.47 -42.85 6.46
N ILE A 167 -51.78 -43.39 7.46
CA ILE A 167 -52.12 -44.70 8.05
C ILE A 167 -53.49 -44.64 8.76
N ALA A 168 -53.75 -43.57 9.50
CA ALA A 168 -55.04 -43.33 10.15
C ALA A 168 -56.18 -43.25 9.14
N GLN A 169 -55.98 -42.51 8.05
CA GLN A 169 -56.97 -42.36 6.99
C GLN A 169 -57.28 -43.72 6.35
N ALA A 170 -56.27 -44.55 6.09
CA ALA A 170 -56.47 -45.91 5.57
C ALA A 170 -57.31 -46.79 6.52
N ILE A 171 -57.12 -46.66 7.84
CA ILE A 171 -57.90 -47.38 8.86
C ILE A 171 -59.34 -46.84 8.92
N ILE A 172 -59.51 -45.51 8.90
CA ILE A 172 -60.82 -44.83 8.98
C ILE A 172 -61.67 -45.08 7.72
N GLU A 173 -61.06 -45.22 6.55
CA GLU A 173 -61.75 -45.51 5.29
C GLU A 173 -62.20 -46.97 5.15
N SER A 174 -61.70 -47.88 5.99
CA SER A 174 -62.01 -49.31 5.92
C SER A 174 -62.08 -49.97 7.31
N PRO A 175 -62.86 -49.41 8.25
CA PRO A 175 -62.78 -49.73 9.68
C PRO A 175 -63.20 -51.17 9.98
N SER A 176 -64.12 -51.73 9.19
CA SER A 176 -64.56 -53.13 9.28
C SER A 176 -63.43 -54.13 9.02
N THR A 177 -62.45 -53.79 8.16
CA THR A 177 -61.26 -54.63 7.91
C THR A 177 -60.38 -54.72 9.16
N PHE A 178 -60.44 -53.71 10.03
CA PHE A 178 -59.66 -53.63 11.26
C PHE A 178 -60.46 -54.01 12.52
N GLY A 179 -61.68 -54.57 12.36
CA GLY A 179 -62.54 -54.95 13.48
C GLY A 179 -63.13 -53.76 14.26
N LEU A 180 -63.23 -52.58 13.63
CA LEU A 180 -63.71 -51.35 14.26
C LEU A 180 -64.98 -50.81 13.61
N THR A 181 -65.77 -50.06 14.37
CA THR A 181 -66.74 -49.10 13.80
C THR A 181 -66.02 -47.83 13.35
N GLU A 182 -66.61 -47.06 12.42
CA GLU A 182 -66.02 -45.78 11.97
C GLU A 182 -65.77 -44.82 13.14
N SER A 183 -66.69 -44.78 14.13
CA SER A 183 -66.55 -43.95 15.32
C SER A 183 -65.37 -44.38 16.21
N GLU A 184 -65.13 -45.69 16.35
CA GLU A 184 -64.00 -46.21 17.13
C GLU A 184 -62.67 -45.99 16.40
N ALA A 185 -62.64 -46.13 15.08
CA ALA A 185 -61.48 -45.85 14.26
C ALA A 185 -61.06 -44.38 14.35
N ARG A 186 -62.01 -43.44 14.26
CA ARG A 186 -61.73 -42.01 14.48
C ARG A 186 -61.26 -41.73 15.89
N ALA A 187 -61.93 -42.26 16.92
CA ALA A 187 -61.56 -42.02 18.31
C ALA A 187 -60.14 -42.50 18.66
N LYS A 188 -59.68 -43.59 18.05
CA LYS A 188 -58.37 -44.20 18.34
C LYS A 188 -57.23 -43.69 17.46
N PHE A 189 -57.50 -43.33 16.20
CA PHE A 189 -56.44 -43.07 15.21
C PHE A 189 -56.48 -41.66 14.59
N GLU A 190 -57.49 -40.83 14.86
CA GLU A 190 -57.55 -39.47 14.32
C GLU A 190 -56.41 -38.60 14.91
N VAL A 191 -55.44 -38.27 14.06
CA VAL A 191 -54.34 -37.38 14.38
C VAL A 191 -54.86 -35.94 14.33
N LYS A 192 -55.16 -35.36 15.50
CA LYS A 192 -55.62 -33.96 15.61
C LYS A 192 -54.52 -33.01 15.11
N GLU A 193 -54.82 -32.19 14.10
CA GLU A 193 -53.93 -31.13 13.64
C GLU A 193 -53.73 -30.12 14.77
N GLN A 194 -52.49 -29.96 15.23
CA GLN A 194 -52.11 -28.76 15.98
C GLN A 194 -52.00 -27.61 14.97
N GLU A 195 -52.92 -26.66 15.02
CA GLU A 195 -52.79 -25.38 14.33
C GLU A 195 -51.42 -24.73 14.68
N PRO A 196 -50.54 -24.42 13.72
CA PRO A 196 -49.24 -23.86 14.00
C PRO A 196 -49.33 -22.33 13.97
N ILE A 197 -49.86 -21.72 15.03
CA ILE A 197 -49.66 -20.29 15.27
C ILE A 197 -49.08 -20.00 16.68
N SER A 198 -49.19 -20.88 17.68
CA SER A 198 -48.64 -20.62 19.03
C SER A 198 -47.24 -21.22 19.35
N LYS A 199 -46.74 -22.18 18.56
CA LYS A 199 -45.41 -22.80 18.80
C LYS A 199 -44.23 -22.03 18.21
N LYS A 200 -44.47 -21.06 17.32
CA LYS A 200 -43.39 -20.27 16.71
C LYS A 200 -42.76 -19.36 17.76
N GLU A 201 -43.58 -18.66 18.53
CA GLU A 201 -43.14 -17.77 19.62
C GLU A 201 -42.44 -18.56 20.74
N ALA A 202 -43.00 -19.69 21.19
CA ALA A 202 -42.35 -20.51 22.23
C ALA A 202 -41.00 -21.12 21.77
N ARG A 203 -40.88 -21.53 20.51
CA ARG A 203 -39.63 -22.07 19.94
C ARG A 203 -38.60 -20.96 19.67
N GLU A 204 -39.08 -19.76 19.39
CA GLU A 204 -38.26 -18.56 19.25
C GLU A 204 -37.75 -18.11 20.63
N GLU A 205 -38.60 -18.07 21.65
CA GLU A 205 -38.21 -17.84 23.06
C GLU A 205 -37.21 -18.89 23.56
N GLU A 206 -37.43 -20.17 23.30
CA GLU A 206 -36.50 -21.25 23.67
C GLU A 206 -35.15 -21.12 22.93
N PHE A 207 -35.18 -20.73 21.65
CA PHE A 207 -33.97 -20.43 20.88
C PHE A 207 -33.22 -19.22 21.44
N GLN A 208 -33.92 -18.14 21.85
CA GLN A 208 -33.30 -16.97 22.48
C GLN A 208 -32.73 -17.30 23.85
N GLN A 209 -33.43 -18.08 24.68
CA GLN A 209 -32.93 -18.53 25.98
C GLN A 209 -31.68 -19.40 25.82
N GLN A 210 -31.66 -20.26 24.80
CA GLN A 210 -30.48 -21.07 24.49
C GLN A 210 -29.30 -20.21 24.00
N GLN A 211 -29.55 -19.21 23.14
CA GLN A 211 -28.54 -18.25 22.69
C GLN A 211 -27.97 -17.44 23.87
N GLN A 212 -28.83 -16.95 24.76
CA GLN A 212 -28.44 -16.21 25.97
C GLN A 212 -27.62 -17.09 26.92
N ALA A 213 -28.07 -18.32 27.18
CA ALA A 213 -27.33 -19.26 28.03
C ALA A 213 -25.98 -19.66 27.42
N ASN A 214 -25.91 -19.85 26.10
CA ASN A 214 -24.67 -20.12 25.38
C ASN A 214 -23.72 -18.91 25.43
N PHE A 215 -24.25 -17.69 25.29
CA PHE A 215 -23.44 -16.48 25.43
C PHE A 215 -22.83 -16.39 26.82
N GLU A 216 -23.63 -16.49 27.89
CA GLU A 216 -23.15 -16.40 29.27
C GLU A 216 -22.16 -17.52 29.62
N SER A 217 -22.51 -18.76 29.29
CA SER A 217 -21.77 -19.94 29.75
C SER A 217 -20.51 -20.24 28.94
N TYR A 218 -20.46 -19.84 27.66
CA TYR A 218 -19.38 -20.22 26.74
C TYR A 218 -18.67 -19.01 26.14
N HIS A 219 -19.40 -18.09 25.50
CA HIS A 219 -18.76 -16.97 24.79
C HIS A 219 -18.21 -15.91 25.74
N TRP A 220 -18.99 -15.46 26.72
CA TRP A 220 -18.56 -14.49 27.71
C TRP A 220 -17.49 -15.07 28.62
N SER A 221 -17.82 -16.13 29.36
CA SER A 221 -16.97 -16.68 30.42
C SER A 221 -15.64 -17.26 29.90
N GLN A 222 -15.61 -17.88 28.72
CA GLN A 222 -14.42 -18.59 28.22
C GLN A 222 -13.67 -17.84 27.10
N THR A 223 -14.32 -16.88 26.41
CA THR A 223 -13.72 -16.18 25.26
C THR A 223 -13.50 -14.71 25.54
N TYR A 224 -14.53 -13.95 25.93
CA TYR A 224 -14.46 -12.49 26.01
C TYR A 224 -14.00 -11.93 27.36
N SER A 225 -14.41 -12.54 28.48
CA SER A 225 -14.07 -12.11 29.85
C SER A 225 -12.55 -12.03 30.07
N VAL A 226 -11.81 -12.92 29.42
CA VAL A 226 -10.33 -12.98 29.46
C VAL A 226 -9.72 -11.70 28.88
N HIS A 227 -10.39 -10.99 27.97
CA HIS A 227 -9.88 -9.83 27.23
C HIS A 227 -10.44 -8.48 27.68
N PHE A 228 -11.70 -8.40 28.14
CA PHE A 228 -12.40 -7.13 28.35
C PHE A 228 -12.68 -6.74 29.81
N GLY A 229 -12.47 -7.65 30.78
CA GLY A 229 -12.89 -7.45 32.19
C GLY A 229 -14.38 -7.76 32.40
N GLU A 230 -14.90 -7.58 33.63
CA GLU A 230 -16.21 -8.13 34.03
C GLU A 230 -17.44 -7.44 33.41
N ASP A 231 -17.38 -6.18 32.97
CA ASP A 231 -18.58 -5.43 32.50
C ASP A 231 -18.42 -4.58 31.22
N ALA A 232 -17.20 -4.37 30.72
CA ALA A 232 -17.01 -3.51 29.54
C ALA A 232 -17.47 -4.22 28.25
N ASP A 233 -18.48 -3.64 27.58
CA ASP A 233 -19.06 -4.10 26.30
C ASP A 233 -19.88 -5.38 26.31
N TYR A 234 -20.21 -5.89 27.49
CA TYR A 234 -21.10 -7.04 27.66
C TYR A 234 -22.38 -6.90 26.85
N ASP A 235 -23.02 -5.73 26.91
CA ASP A 235 -24.29 -5.44 26.26
C ASP A 235 -24.22 -5.51 24.73
N LEU A 236 -23.19 -4.94 24.10
CA LEU A 236 -22.99 -5.02 22.65
C LEU A 236 -22.59 -6.43 22.21
N LEU A 237 -21.68 -7.08 22.93
CA LEU A 237 -21.28 -8.45 22.61
C LEU A 237 -22.47 -9.41 22.77
N ASN A 238 -23.27 -9.26 23.82
CA ASN A 238 -24.49 -10.04 24.01
C ASN A 238 -25.48 -9.78 22.88
N ALA A 239 -25.69 -8.51 22.51
CA ALA A 239 -26.52 -8.13 21.39
C ALA A 239 -26.08 -8.74 20.06
N ILE A 240 -24.77 -8.91 19.82
CA ILE A 240 -24.27 -9.56 18.61
C ILE A 240 -24.58 -11.07 18.60
N HIS A 241 -24.67 -11.73 19.75
CA HIS A 241 -24.96 -13.17 19.86
C HIS A 241 -26.46 -13.46 19.97
N VAL A 242 -27.25 -12.53 20.49
CA VAL A 242 -28.68 -12.69 20.77
C VAL A 242 -29.49 -11.67 19.96
N PRO A 243 -30.14 -12.08 18.86
CA PRO A 243 -30.80 -11.16 17.91
C PRO A 243 -31.82 -10.20 18.53
N ASP A 244 -32.60 -10.62 19.53
CA ASP A 244 -33.54 -9.73 20.22
C ASP A 244 -32.84 -8.61 20.97
N LYS A 245 -31.71 -8.92 21.61
CA LYS A 245 -30.90 -7.93 22.32
C LYS A 245 -30.27 -6.91 21.36
N PHE A 246 -30.03 -7.28 20.10
CA PHE A 246 -29.60 -6.33 19.07
C PHE A 246 -30.67 -5.29 18.74
N ILE A 247 -31.93 -5.73 18.61
CA ILE A 247 -33.06 -4.83 18.38
C ILE A 247 -33.25 -3.90 19.59
N ASP A 248 -33.24 -4.47 20.79
CA ASP A 248 -33.38 -3.71 22.05
C ASP A 248 -32.25 -2.65 22.19
N LEU A 249 -31.02 -3.00 21.79
CA LEU A 249 -29.88 -2.08 21.84
C LEU A 249 -30.06 -0.90 20.87
N ILE A 250 -30.54 -1.16 19.65
CA ILE A 250 -30.82 -0.11 18.65
C ILE A 250 -31.92 0.83 19.17
N GLU A 251 -33.01 0.28 19.69
CA GLU A 251 -34.11 1.07 20.26
C GLU A 251 -33.65 1.91 21.46
N LYS A 252 -32.84 1.31 22.35
CA LYS A 252 -32.20 2.02 23.46
C LYS A 252 -31.38 3.22 22.95
N TYR A 253 -30.52 3.02 21.96
CA TYR A 253 -29.71 4.11 21.41
C TYR A 253 -30.54 5.19 20.72
N LYS A 254 -31.62 4.82 20.04
CA LYS A 254 -32.57 5.80 19.49
C LYS A 254 -33.15 6.67 20.59
N ASN A 255 -33.51 6.09 21.73
CA ASN A 255 -34.06 6.83 22.87
C ASN A 255 -33.00 7.69 23.57
N ASP A 256 -31.82 7.15 23.85
CA ASP A 256 -30.71 7.89 24.48
C ASP A 256 -30.35 9.15 23.68
N ILE A 257 -30.23 9.03 22.35
CA ILE A 257 -29.88 10.16 21.46
C ILE A 257 -31.02 11.19 21.40
N ARG A 258 -32.29 10.75 21.43
CA ARG A 258 -33.44 11.67 21.48
C ARG A 258 -33.44 12.47 22.79
N GLU A 259 -33.15 11.82 23.91
CA GLU A 259 -33.07 12.47 25.22
C GLU A 259 -31.89 13.46 25.29
N GLU A 260 -30.71 13.08 24.78
CA GLU A 260 -29.54 13.98 24.72
C GLU A 260 -29.84 15.27 23.94
N ILE A 261 -30.52 15.16 22.80
CA ILE A 261 -30.90 16.33 21.97
C ILE A 261 -31.94 17.19 22.67
N GLN A 262 -32.94 16.58 23.33
CA GLN A 262 -33.98 17.30 24.08
C GLN A 262 -33.43 18.03 25.30
N ASN A 263 -32.44 17.45 25.98
CA ASN A 263 -31.82 18.02 27.18
C ASN A 263 -30.82 19.14 26.86
N ASN A 264 -30.38 19.27 25.61
CA ASN A 264 -29.42 20.30 25.20
C ASN A 264 -30.15 21.63 24.92
N LYS A 265 -29.98 22.63 25.80
CA LYS A 265 -30.77 23.89 25.79
C LYS A 265 -30.72 24.64 24.45
N ASP A 266 -29.61 24.58 23.74
CA ASP A 266 -29.40 25.23 22.43
C ASP A 266 -30.08 24.50 21.25
N ASN A 267 -30.47 23.23 21.42
CA ASN A 267 -31.08 22.39 20.37
C ASN A 267 -32.53 21.95 20.67
N SER A 268 -33.11 22.42 21.77
CA SER A 268 -34.47 22.03 22.24
C SER A 268 -35.61 22.25 21.23
N ALA A 269 -35.40 23.05 20.18
CA ALA A 269 -36.36 23.27 19.09
C ALA A 269 -36.12 22.43 17.82
N LYS A 270 -35.05 21.63 17.77
CA LYS A 270 -34.62 20.92 16.54
C LYS A 270 -35.16 19.48 16.54
N THR A 271 -36.15 19.20 15.71
CA THR A 271 -36.67 17.84 15.50
C THR A 271 -35.67 17.04 14.67
N ILE A 272 -35.03 16.03 15.26
CA ILE A 272 -34.15 15.11 14.53
C ILE A 272 -34.98 14.21 13.62
N THR A 273 -34.55 14.05 12.36
CA THR A 273 -35.21 13.12 11.42
C THR A 273 -34.89 11.66 11.76
N GLU A 274 -35.75 10.71 11.36
CA GLU A 274 -35.49 9.28 11.61
C GLU A 274 -34.24 8.77 10.85
N GLU A 275 -33.92 9.38 9.71
CA GLU A 275 -32.68 9.14 8.94
C GLU A 275 -31.44 9.60 9.72
N GLU A 276 -31.47 10.83 10.28
CA GLU A 276 -30.38 11.34 11.13
C GLU A 276 -30.21 10.51 12.40
N LEU A 277 -31.32 10.07 13.00
CA LEU A 277 -31.29 9.19 14.16
C LEU A 277 -30.64 7.83 13.81
N SER A 278 -31.05 7.22 12.70
CA SER A 278 -30.50 5.94 12.23
C SER A 278 -29.01 6.05 11.91
N LYS A 279 -28.57 7.20 11.38
CA LYS A 279 -27.17 7.51 11.14
C LYS A 279 -26.33 7.58 12.42
N GLU A 280 -26.79 8.32 13.44
CA GLU A 280 -26.07 8.44 14.71
C GLU A 280 -26.04 7.11 15.48
N VAL A 281 -27.14 6.34 15.46
CA VAL A 281 -27.16 4.99 16.05
C VAL A 281 -26.17 4.06 15.35
N SER A 282 -26.12 4.09 14.01
CA SER A 282 -25.17 3.29 13.23
C SER A 282 -23.73 3.65 13.61
N LYS A 283 -23.42 4.95 13.63
CA LYS A 283 -22.11 5.47 14.05
C LYS A 283 -21.72 5.00 15.47
N LYS A 284 -22.64 5.07 16.43
CA LYS A 284 -22.43 4.61 17.81
C LYS A 284 -22.13 3.11 17.88
N ILE A 285 -22.82 2.28 17.08
CA ILE A 285 -22.54 0.84 16.98
C ILE A 285 -21.16 0.59 16.36
N GLU A 286 -20.82 1.28 15.25
CA GLU A 286 -19.48 1.20 14.65
C GLU A 286 -18.41 1.54 15.71
N GLU A 287 -18.49 2.71 16.34
CA GLU A 287 -17.51 3.17 17.33
C GLU A 287 -17.30 2.18 18.48
N ARG A 288 -18.38 1.62 19.04
CA ARG A 288 -18.27 0.63 20.10
C ARG A 288 -17.65 -0.68 19.64
N LEU A 289 -18.02 -1.16 18.45
CA LEU A 289 -17.43 -2.37 17.88
C LEU A 289 -15.93 -2.18 17.61
N PHE A 290 -15.52 -1.03 17.07
CA PHE A 290 -14.11 -0.71 16.89
C PHE A 290 -13.37 -0.55 18.22
N GLY A 291 -14.02 -0.03 19.26
CA GLY A 291 -13.49 -0.02 20.63
C GLY A 291 -13.15 -1.42 21.16
N ILE A 292 -13.98 -2.43 20.84
CA ILE A 292 -13.71 -3.83 21.17
C ILE A 292 -12.44 -4.32 20.45
N PHE A 293 -12.32 -4.05 19.15
CA PHE A 293 -11.11 -4.42 18.40
C PHE A 293 -9.86 -3.71 18.93
N THR A 294 -9.95 -2.41 19.18
CA THR A 294 -8.86 -1.63 19.76
C THR A 294 -8.39 -2.25 21.08
N ARG A 295 -9.29 -2.64 21.99
CA ARG A 295 -8.90 -3.33 23.24
C ARG A 295 -8.21 -4.67 23.01
N LEU A 296 -8.70 -5.49 22.08
CA LEU A 296 -8.09 -6.79 21.75
C LEU A 296 -6.66 -6.60 21.24
N PHE A 297 -6.45 -5.68 20.31
CA PHE A 297 -5.17 -5.47 19.65
C PHE A 297 -4.18 -4.66 20.49
N THR A 298 -4.62 -3.70 21.31
CA THR A 298 -3.71 -2.97 22.23
C THR A 298 -3.10 -3.90 23.26
N ARG A 299 -3.84 -4.90 23.75
CA ARG A 299 -3.28 -5.92 24.64
C ARG A 299 -2.15 -6.68 23.99
N LEU A 300 -2.32 -7.06 22.72
CA LEU A 300 -1.32 -7.77 21.93
C LEU A 300 -0.04 -6.92 21.80
N ASP A 301 -0.19 -5.65 21.45
CA ASP A 301 0.94 -4.70 21.35
C ASP A 301 1.66 -4.43 22.68
N ARG A 302 0.97 -4.59 23.82
CA ARG A 302 1.58 -4.42 25.16
C ARG A 302 2.29 -5.67 25.66
N THR A 303 1.82 -6.85 25.27
CA THR A 303 2.28 -8.11 25.87
C THR A 303 3.32 -8.83 25.02
N MET A 304 3.22 -8.73 23.70
CA MET A 304 4.11 -9.41 22.74
C MET A 304 4.43 -8.52 21.53
N PRO A 305 4.95 -7.28 21.72
CA PRO A 305 5.24 -6.36 20.62
C PRO A 305 6.32 -6.86 19.64
N GLU A 306 7.19 -7.76 20.10
CA GLU A 306 8.31 -8.29 19.33
C GLU A 306 7.96 -9.53 18.51
N LYS A 307 6.87 -10.24 18.82
CA LYS A 307 6.49 -11.46 18.07
C LYS A 307 5.67 -11.11 16.84
N PHE A 308 5.71 -11.97 15.83
CA PHE A 308 4.79 -11.83 14.71
C PHE A 308 3.38 -12.26 15.10
N PHE A 309 2.36 -11.67 14.48
CA PHE A 309 0.97 -11.96 14.74
C PHE A 309 0.64 -13.45 14.61
N GLU A 310 1.21 -14.11 13.59
CA GLU A 310 1.05 -15.54 13.36
C GLU A 310 1.56 -16.39 14.54
N GLU A 311 2.67 -16.01 15.15
CA GLU A 311 3.24 -16.69 16.32
C GLU A 311 2.32 -16.52 17.54
N ILE A 312 1.83 -15.30 17.76
CA ILE A 312 0.92 -14.97 18.87
C ILE A 312 -0.38 -15.78 18.75
N VAL A 313 -0.91 -15.95 17.53
CA VAL A 313 -2.11 -16.74 17.28
C VAL A 313 -1.89 -18.24 17.55
N GLN A 314 -0.67 -18.75 17.30
CA GLN A 314 -0.34 -20.16 17.54
C GLN A 314 -0.18 -20.51 19.03
N GLU A 315 0.22 -19.55 19.87
CA GLU A 315 0.45 -19.79 21.30
C GLU A 315 -0.85 -20.01 22.10
N ASN A 316 -1.97 -19.45 21.65
CA ASN A 316 -3.27 -19.61 22.31
C ASN A 316 -4.41 -19.76 21.29
N PRO A 317 -4.51 -20.92 20.61
CA PRO A 317 -5.48 -21.10 19.52
C PRO A 317 -6.94 -21.17 20.00
N PHE A 318 -7.18 -21.52 21.27
CA PHE A 318 -8.53 -21.71 21.82
C PHE A 318 -9.08 -20.49 22.57
N HIS A 319 -8.23 -19.69 23.22
CA HIS A 319 -8.63 -18.52 23.99
C HIS A 319 -7.93 -17.22 23.56
N GLY A 320 -7.10 -17.28 22.52
CA GLY A 320 -6.38 -16.12 21.99
C GLY A 320 -7.26 -15.21 21.13
N ILE A 321 -6.63 -14.14 20.62
CA ILE A 321 -7.30 -13.10 19.84
C ILE A 321 -8.03 -13.65 18.61
N GLN A 322 -7.44 -14.65 17.93
CA GLN A 322 -8.04 -15.29 16.75
C GLN A 322 -9.35 -16.00 17.09
N ALA A 323 -9.41 -16.70 18.22
CA ALA A 323 -10.63 -17.37 18.66
C ALA A 323 -11.74 -16.35 18.97
N ALA A 324 -11.39 -15.23 19.61
CA ALA A 324 -12.33 -14.13 19.87
C ALA A 324 -12.86 -13.50 18.56
N LEU A 325 -11.98 -13.22 17.59
CA LEU A 325 -12.36 -12.67 16.29
C LEU A 325 -13.21 -13.66 15.47
N GLN A 326 -12.86 -14.94 15.45
CA GLN A 326 -13.62 -15.98 14.75
C GLN A 326 -15.01 -16.19 15.37
N THR A 327 -15.08 -16.19 16.71
CA THR A 327 -16.35 -16.27 17.44
C THR A 327 -17.24 -15.08 17.10
N LEU A 328 -16.69 -13.86 17.19
CA LEU A 328 -17.44 -12.64 16.87
C LEU A 328 -17.92 -12.63 15.41
N GLY A 329 -17.06 -13.00 14.47
CA GLY A 329 -17.40 -13.08 13.04
C GLY A 329 -18.51 -14.08 12.77
N SER A 330 -18.40 -15.28 13.34
CA SER A 330 -19.43 -16.33 13.19
C SER A 330 -20.77 -15.89 13.78
N SER A 331 -20.74 -15.18 14.92
CA SER A 331 -21.95 -14.63 15.56
C SER A 331 -22.59 -13.52 14.72
N MET A 332 -21.79 -12.64 14.09
CA MET A 332 -22.31 -11.64 13.16
C MET A 332 -22.94 -12.27 11.91
N ASP A 333 -22.34 -13.32 11.36
CA ASP A 333 -22.90 -14.05 10.21
C ASP A 333 -24.23 -14.74 10.57
N ALA A 334 -24.31 -15.33 11.77
CA ALA A 334 -25.53 -15.92 12.31
C ALA A 334 -26.61 -14.86 12.61
N LEU A 335 -26.23 -13.73 13.17
CA LEU A 335 -27.11 -12.58 13.42
C LEU A 335 -27.67 -12.04 12.12
N SER A 336 -26.83 -11.74 11.13
CA SER A 336 -27.24 -11.26 9.81
C SER A 336 -28.24 -12.21 9.14
N THR A 337 -27.96 -13.52 9.17
CA THR A 337 -28.84 -14.56 8.63
C THR A 337 -30.20 -14.56 9.34
N THR A 338 -30.19 -14.45 10.67
CA THR A 338 -31.42 -14.46 11.49
C THR A 338 -32.25 -13.20 11.25
N LEU A 339 -31.62 -12.03 11.26
CA LEU A 339 -32.26 -10.75 10.97
C LEU A 339 -32.84 -10.74 9.54
N SER A 340 -32.12 -11.28 8.55
CA SER A 340 -32.64 -11.35 7.17
C SER A 340 -33.91 -12.20 7.06
N ARG A 341 -33.99 -13.28 7.83
CA ARG A 341 -35.22 -14.09 7.93
C ARG A 341 -36.33 -13.29 8.59
N TRP A 342 -36.06 -12.65 9.73
CA TRP A 342 -37.03 -11.87 10.48
C TRP A 342 -37.55 -10.64 9.72
N GLU A 343 -36.71 -9.99 8.92
CA GLU A 343 -37.08 -8.86 8.05
C GLU A 343 -38.09 -9.29 6.99
N LYS A 344 -37.99 -10.53 6.49
CA LYS A 344 -38.97 -11.12 5.55
C LYS A 344 -40.27 -11.52 6.25
N GLU A 345 -40.19 -11.89 7.52
CA GLU A 345 -41.32 -12.38 8.31
C GLU A 345 -42.07 -11.26 9.06
N GLY A 346 -41.53 -10.03 9.08
CA GLY A 346 -42.13 -8.87 9.77
C GLY A 346 -42.06 -8.94 11.30
N HIS A 347 -41.13 -9.72 11.85
CA HIS A 347 -40.98 -9.89 13.30
C HIS A 347 -40.65 -8.53 13.97
N ARG A 348 -41.30 -8.19 15.09
CA ARG A 348 -41.11 -6.93 15.87
C ARG A 348 -41.03 -5.63 15.03
N ASN A 349 -41.70 -5.55 13.88
CA ASN A 349 -41.58 -4.42 12.93
C ASN A 349 -40.13 -4.13 12.48
N ILE A 350 -39.22 -5.11 12.53
CA ILE A 350 -37.82 -4.87 12.16
C ILE A 350 -37.66 -4.52 10.69
N ASP A 351 -38.62 -4.90 9.85
CA ASP A 351 -38.72 -4.52 8.45
C ASP A 351 -38.80 -3.00 8.24
N LYS A 352 -39.16 -2.23 9.28
CA LYS A 352 -39.23 -0.76 9.25
C LYS A 352 -37.99 -0.08 9.82
N ILE A 353 -37.05 -0.82 10.40
CA ILE A 353 -35.82 -0.26 10.97
C ILE A 353 -34.76 -0.25 9.87
N ASN A 354 -34.33 0.94 9.48
CA ASN A 354 -33.16 1.13 8.62
C ASN A 354 -31.97 1.58 9.48
N LEU A 355 -30.77 1.20 9.04
CA LEU A 355 -29.48 1.68 9.54
C LEU A 355 -28.68 2.25 8.37
N VAL A 356 -27.56 2.90 8.65
CA VAL A 356 -26.76 3.58 7.63
C VAL A 356 -25.38 2.96 7.57
N LYS A 357 -25.00 2.42 6.41
CA LYS A 357 -23.62 1.99 6.16
C LYS A 357 -22.86 3.01 5.32
N LYS A 358 -21.53 2.98 5.41
CA LYS A 358 -20.65 3.60 4.41
C LYS A 358 -20.67 2.72 3.15
N ALA A 359 -21.23 3.24 2.06
CA ALA A 359 -21.36 2.60 0.75
C ALA A 359 -20.06 2.67 -0.06
N GLU A 360 -20.06 2.11 -1.27
CA GLU A 360 -18.90 2.18 -2.17
C GLU A 360 -18.52 3.63 -2.51
N GLN A 361 -17.22 3.88 -2.65
CA GLN A 361 -16.69 5.12 -3.22
C GLN A 361 -17.28 5.37 -4.60
N GLU A 362 -17.52 6.65 -4.93
CA GLU A 362 -18.10 7.01 -6.22
C GLU A 362 -17.18 6.59 -7.37
N ARG A 363 -17.73 5.80 -8.30
CA ARG A 363 -17.04 5.38 -9.53
C ARG A 363 -17.32 6.37 -10.65
N LEU A 364 -16.26 6.98 -11.17
CA LEU A 364 -16.26 7.76 -12.40
C LEU A 364 -15.81 6.84 -13.54
N GLU A 365 -16.74 6.48 -14.42
CA GLU A 365 -16.45 5.65 -15.59
C GLU A 365 -16.02 6.52 -16.78
N GLU A 366 -14.95 6.10 -17.45
CA GLU A 366 -14.45 6.72 -18.66
C GLU A 366 -14.06 5.62 -19.67
N MET A 367 -14.41 5.78 -20.94
CA MET A 367 -13.96 4.85 -21.98
C MET A 367 -12.61 5.32 -22.52
N ILE A 368 -11.58 4.50 -22.39
CA ILE A 368 -10.24 4.80 -22.92
C ILE A 368 -9.88 3.88 -24.10
N PRO A 369 -9.18 4.38 -25.13
CA PRO A 369 -8.62 3.53 -26.17
C PRO A 369 -7.49 2.67 -25.58
N TYR A 370 -7.59 1.35 -25.74
CA TYR A 370 -6.59 0.37 -25.34
C TYR A 370 -6.04 -0.31 -26.59
N THR A 371 -4.78 -0.02 -26.91
CA THR A 371 -4.08 -0.63 -28.05
C THR A 371 -3.32 -1.87 -27.59
N PHE A 372 -3.56 -3.00 -28.23
CA PHE A 372 -2.83 -4.25 -28.02
C PHE A 372 -2.46 -4.85 -29.38
N LYS A 373 -1.39 -5.66 -29.39
CA LYS A 373 -1.06 -6.46 -30.57
C LYS A 373 -1.87 -7.75 -30.51
N ASP A 374 -2.62 -8.03 -31.57
CA ASP A 374 -3.33 -9.29 -31.71
C ASP A 374 -2.35 -10.46 -31.93
N GLU A 375 -2.88 -11.68 -32.01
CA GLU A 375 -2.09 -12.91 -32.22
C GLU A 375 -1.26 -12.88 -33.52
N ASN A 376 -1.60 -11.99 -34.47
CA ASN A 376 -0.88 -11.78 -35.72
C ASN A 376 0.11 -10.60 -35.65
N GLY A 377 0.31 -10.02 -34.46
CA GLY A 377 1.18 -8.86 -34.23
C GLY A 377 0.61 -7.54 -34.74
N LYS A 378 -0.65 -7.50 -35.17
CA LYS A 378 -1.30 -6.28 -35.69
C LYS A 378 -1.86 -5.48 -34.53
N GLU A 379 -1.57 -4.19 -34.49
CA GLU A 379 -2.13 -3.30 -33.47
C GLU A 379 -3.65 -3.14 -33.67
N GLN A 380 -4.41 -3.53 -32.65
CA GLN A 380 -5.84 -3.28 -32.54
C GLN A 380 -6.09 -2.35 -31.35
N THR A 381 -6.96 -1.36 -31.55
CA THR A 381 -7.40 -0.46 -30.48
C THR A 381 -8.85 -0.74 -30.15
N ILE A 382 -9.14 -1.11 -28.90
CA ILE A 382 -10.50 -1.30 -28.38
C ILE A 382 -10.79 -0.30 -27.28
N MET A 383 -12.04 0.14 -27.15
CA MET A 383 -12.43 1.00 -26.03
C MET A 383 -12.67 0.14 -24.79
N LYS A 384 -11.94 0.41 -23.70
CA LYS A 384 -12.14 -0.24 -22.40
C LYS A 384 -12.63 0.77 -21.36
N PRO A 385 -13.57 0.39 -20.47
CA PRO A 385 -13.91 1.22 -19.34
C PRO A 385 -12.72 1.29 -18.37
N ARG A 386 -12.32 2.51 -18.02
CA ARG A 386 -11.44 2.85 -16.92
C ARG A 386 -12.30 3.48 -15.83
N PHE A 387 -12.19 2.94 -14.62
CA PHE A 387 -12.84 3.52 -13.44
C PHE A 387 -11.85 4.38 -12.68
N ARG A 388 -12.24 5.61 -12.38
CA ARG A 388 -11.59 6.47 -11.37
C ARG A 388 -12.49 6.49 -10.14
N LEU A 389 -11.92 6.55 -8.95
CA LEU A 389 -12.67 6.51 -7.70
C LEU A 389 -12.50 7.83 -6.97
N ARG A 390 -13.60 8.47 -6.57
CA ARG A 390 -13.49 9.65 -5.71
C ARG A 390 -13.22 9.25 -4.26
N PRO A 391 -12.43 10.05 -3.53
CA PRO A 391 -12.24 9.81 -2.12
C PRO A 391 -13.53 10.04 -1.35
N LEU A 392 -13.69 9.28 -0.25
CA LEU A 392 -14.86 9.18 0.63
C LEU A 392 -16.01 8.32 0.12
N SER A 393 -16.50 7.50 1.05
CA SER A 393 -17.64 6.60 0.88
C SER A 393 -18.96 7.37 1.03
N GLN A 394 -19.92 7.13 0.13
CA GLN A 394 -21.26 7.70 0.28
C GLN A 394 -22.01 6.99 1.42
N LYS A 395 -22.90 7.65 2.15
CA LYS A 395 -23.74 6.99 3.16
C LYS A 395 -24.99 6.42 2.48
N LYS A 396 -25.38 5.19 2.82
CA LYS A 396 -26.57 4.52 2.26
C LYS A 396 -27.39 3.88 3.38
N GLU A 397 -28.69 4.16 3.40
CA GLU A 397 -29.64 3.43 4.23
C GLU A 397 -29.77 1.98 3.76
N VAL A 398 -29.70 1.06 4.72
CA VAL A 398 -29.75 -0.39 4.53
C VAL A 398 -30.55 -1.03 5.65
N LYS A 399 -30.98 -2.27 5.42
CA LYS A 399 -31.63 -3.08 6.46
C LYS A 399 -30.61 -3.55 7.51
N MET A 400 -31.10 -3.96 8.68
CA MET A 400 -30.23 -4.38 9.78
C MET A 400 -29.37 -5.58 9.42
N SER A 401 -29.92 -6.56 8.67
CA SER A 401 -29.16 -7.72 8.20
C SER A 401 -27.96 -7.32 7.32
N GLU A 402 -28.17 -6.42 6.36
CA GLU A 402 -27.13 -5.89 5.47
C GLU A 402 -26.12 -5.02 6.23
N TYR A 403 -26.58 -4.26 7.23
CA TYR A 403 -25.70 -3.48 8.10
C TYR A 403 -24.76 -4.38 8.91
N VAL A 404 -25.27 -5.48 9.49
CA VAL A 404 -24.44 -6.47 10.20
C VAL A 404 -23.42 -7.12 9.25
N THR A 405 -23.81 -7.44 8.02
CA THR A 405 -22.85 -7.93 6.99
C THR A 405 -21.76 -6.90 6.71
N TYR A 406 -22.11 -5.62 6.66
CA TYR A 406 -21.13 -4.54 6.52
C TYR A 406 -20.18 -4.46 7.73
N LEU A 407 -20.68 -4.54 8.96
CA LEU A 407 -19.83 -4.59 10.16
C LEU A 407 -18.86 -5.78 10.13
N ARG A 408 -19.33 -6.96 9.65
CA ARG A 408 -18.52 -8.15 9.45
C ARG A 408 -17.37 -7.92 8.47
N PHE A 409 -17.63 -7.24 7.35
CA PHE A 409 -16.58 -6.87 6.38
C PHE A 409 -15.59 -5.86 6.97
N MET A 410 -16.08 -4.85 7.68
CA MET A 410 -15.23 -3.85 8.34
C MET A 410 -14.31 -4.48 9.39
N MET A 411 -14.78 -5.51 10.11
CA MET A 411 -13.95 -6.30 11.01
C MET A 411 -12.80 -7.01 10.27
N ASP A 412 -13.06 -7.64 9.12
CA ASP A 412 -12.00 -8.32 8.35
C ASP A 412 -10.96 -7.33 7.83
N PHE A 413 -11.42 -6.17 7.34
CA PHE A 413 -10.52 -5.12 6.87
C PHE A 413 -9.65 -4.56 7.99
N TYR A 414 -10.25 -4.28 9.15
CA TYR A 414 -9.51 -3.81 10.32
C TYR A 414 -8.51 -4.85 10.82
N THR A 415 -8.92 -6.12 10.91
CA THR A 415 -8.07 -7.23 11.36
C THR A 415 -6.86 -7.40 10.44
N SER A 416 -7.07 -7.37 9.12
CA SER A 416 -6.01 -7.52 8.13
C SER A 416 -5.02 -6.35 8.19
N ALA A 417 -5.54 -5.11 8.32
CA ALA A 417 -4.71 -3.93 8.49
C ALA A 417 -3.90 -3.95 9.80
N ARG A 418 -4.51 -4.40 10.90
CA ARG A 418 -3.84 -4.57 12.20
C ARG A 418 -2.78 -5.65 12.19
N GLN A 419 -3.05 -6.80 11.59
CA GLN A 419 -2.07 -7.87 11.43
C GLN A 419 -0.84 -7.37 10.66
N TYR A 420 -1.05 -6.68 9.54
CA TYR A 420 0.04 -6.16 8.74
C TYR A 420 0.85 -5.07 9.47
N THR A 421 0.17 -4.07 10.05
CA THR A 421 0.83 -2.98 10.78
C THR A 421 1.58 -3.49 12.01
N HIS A 422 1.03 -4.48 12.72
CA HIS A 422 1.72 -5.15 13.82
C HIS A 422 2.98 -5.89 13.36
N ASN A 423 2.89 -6.73 12.31
CA ASN A 423 4.06 -7.43 11.77
C ASN A 423 5.13 -6.45 11.24
N SER A 424 4.70 -5.35 10.63
CA SER A 424 5.59 -4.28 10.15
C SER A 424 6.30 -3.56 11.29
N LYS A 425 5.67 -3.45 12.47
CA LYS A 425 6.32 -2.94 13.69
C LYS A 425 7.33 -3.96 14.23
N ALA A 426 6.93 -5.24 14.28
CA ALA A 426 7.71 -6.32 14.88
C ALA A 426 8.98 -6.67 14.06
N ILE A 427 8.94 -6.55 12.73
CA ILE A 427 10.00 -7.06 11.84
C ILE A 427 11.41 -6.52 12.14
N LEU A 428 11.54 -5.31 12.69
CA LEU A 428 12.85 -4.73 13.05
C LEU A 428 13.51 -5.44 14.25
N PHE A 429 12.76 -6.23 15.02
CA PHE A 429 13.26 -7.07 16.11
C PHE A 429 13.75 -8.44 15.63
N HIS A 430 13.46 -8.82 14.38
CA HIS A 430 13.78 -10.13 13.81
C HIS A 430 14.92 -10.06 12.80
N PRO A 431 15.74 -11.11 12.69
CA PRO A 431 16.72 -11.22 11.60
C PRO A 431 16.02 -11.29 10.24
N ALA A 432 16.76 -10.97 9.18
CA ALA A 432 16.21 -11.02 7.82
C ALA A 432 15.86 -12.48 7.46
N GLY A 433 14.67 -12.67 6.88
CA GLY A 433 14.25 -13.98 6.36
C GLY A 433 15.08 -14.44 5.17
N GLU A 434 14.75 -15.63 4.62
CA GLU A 434 15.47 -16.24 3.48
C GLU A 434 15.54 -15.31 2.25
N HIS A 435 14.50 -14.51 2.04
CA HIS A 435 14.40 -13.55 0.94
C HIS A 435 14.79 -12.12 1.33
N GLY A 436 15.52 -11.92 2.43
CA GLY A 436 15.88 -10.59 2.93
C GLY A 436 14.78 -9.94 3.76
N PHE A 437 15.08 -8.77 4.31
CA PHE A 437 14.19 -8.03 5.20
C PHE A 437 12.91 -7.60 4.46
N PHE A 438 13.06 -6.98 3.29
CA PHE A 438 11.91 -6.52 2.51
C PHE A 438 11.20 -7.68 1.80
N GLY A 439 11.89 -8.81 1.58
CA GLY A 439 11.24 -10.03 1.08
C GLY A 439 10.17 -10.53 2.05
N GLN A 440 10.53 -10.67 3.33
CA GLN A 440 9.61 -11.09 4.39
C GLN A 440 8.48 -10.06 4.62
N LEU A 441 8.81 -8.76 4.64
CA LEU A 441 7.79 -7.71 4.73
C LEU A 441 6.82 -7.76 3.54
N GLY A 442 7.34 -8.05 2.34
CA GLY A 442 6.56 -8.22 1.13
C GLY A 442 5.60 -9.41 1.18
N GLU A 443 5.94 -10.48 1.89
CA GLU A 443 5.04 -11.63 2.13
C GLU A 443 3.91 -11.26 3.09
N PHE A 444 4.20 -10.52 4.16
CA PHE A 444 3.16 -9.97 5.04
C PHE A 444 2.23 -9.03 4.27
N ALA A 445 2.78 -8.20 3.39
CA ALA A 445 2.02 -7.23 2.60
C ALA A 445 1.06 -7.88 1.60
N GLU A 446 1.26 -9.14 1.18
CA GLU A 446 0.30 -9.87 0.32
C GLU A 446 -1.06 -10.09 1.00
N LYS A 447 -1.08 -10.06 2.34
CA LYS A 447 -2.32 -10.19 3.13
C LYS A 447 -3.09 -8.87 3.21
N LEU A 448 -2.42 -7.73 3.00
CA LEU A 448 -3.04 -6.41 2.95
C LEU A 448 -3.46 -6.08 1.52
N ARG A 449 -4.76 -6.01 1.24
CA ARG A 449 -5.23 -5.54 -0.06
C ARG A 449 -5.53 -4.04 -0.01
N ALA A 450 -5.69 -3.43 -1.18
CA ALA A 450 -5.89 -1.98 -1.28
C ALA A 450 -7.21 -1.46 -0.65
N PRO A 451 -8.33 -2.20 -0.68
CA PRO A 451 -9.52 -1.80 0.07
C PRO A 451 -9.24 -1.62 1.57
N GLU A 452 -8.49 -2.54 2.19
CA GLU A 452 -8.10 -2.52 3.60
C GLU A 452 -7.26 -1.27 3.92
N LEU A 453 -6.38 -0.87 3.00
CA LEU A 453 -5.59 0.36 3.13
C LEU A 453 -6.46 1.62 3.07
N ASP A 454 -7.47 1.66 2.20
CA ASP A 454 -8.40 2.79 2.15
C ASP A 454 -9.26 2.87 3.41
N GLU A 455 -9.77 1.73 3.88
CA GLU A 455 -10.63 1.67 5.07
C GLU A 455 -9.89 2.09 6.36
N LEU A 456 -8.58 1.89 6.42
CA LEU A 456 -7.73 2.36 7.52
C LEU A 456 -7.83 3.88 7.75
N PHE A 457 -8.15 4.65 6.70
CA PHE A 457 -8.41 6.09 6.78
C PHE A 457 -9.90 6.46 6.90
N LEU A 458 -10.80 5.47 6.97
CA LEU A 458 -12.26 5.65 7.05
C LEU A 458 -12.89 5.03 8.31
N PHE A 459 -12.12 4.25 9.07
CA PHE A 459 -12.54 3.71 10.37
C PHE A 459 -12.88 4.83 11.37
N PRO A 460 -13.68 4.55 12.42
CA PRO A 460 -14.06 5.56 13.42
C PRO A 460 -12.86 6.27 14.08
N GLU A 461 -11.73 5.57 14.23
CA GLU A 461 -10.50 6.12 14.82
C GLU A 461 -9.49 6.63 13.77
N ALA A 462 -9.89 6.74 12.50
CA ALA A 462 -8.99 7.10 11.41
C ALA A 462 -8.35 8.49 11.57
N ASP A 463 -9.08 9.46 12.13
CA ASP A 463 -8.52 10.79 12.40
C ASP A 463 -7.42 10.72 13.47
N LEU A 464 -7.65 9.95 14.55
CA LEU A 464 -6.65 9.73 15.60
C LEU A 464 -5.42 8.99 15.06
N PHE A 465 -5.62 7.98 14.21
CA PHE A 465 -4.55 7.27 13.52
C PHE A 465 -3.74 8.20 12.59
N ARG A 466 -4.41 9.02 11.77
CA ARG A 466 -3.76 9.99 10.87
C ARG A 466 -2.91 10.98 11.68
N ASP A 467 -3.47 11.51 12.75
CA ASP A 467 -2.80 12.50 13.59
C ASP A 467 -1.61 11.87 14.33
N ALA A 468 -1.73 10.62 14.78
CA ALA A 468 -0.60 9.85 15.30
C ALA A 468 0.51 9.64 14.26
N LEU A 469 0.16 9.29 13.02
CA LEU A 469 1.12 9.13 11.92
C LEU A 469 1.84 10.44 11.61
N ASN A 470 1.11 11.56 11.51
CA ASN A 470 1.69 12.87 11.25
C ASN A 470 2.60 13.34 12.39
N LEU A 471 2.18 13.15 13.65
CA LEU A 471 3.02 13.48 14.81
C LEU A 471 4.25 12.60 14.91
N TYR A 472 4.13 11.29 14.66
CA TYR A 472 5.27 10.38 14.60
C TYR A 472 6.29 10.84 13.55
N ASP A 473 5.79 11.18 12.35
CA ASP A 473 6.60 11.67 11.25
C ASP A 473 7.34 12.97 11.60
N ILE A 474 6.62 13.94 12.21
CA ILE A 474 7.18 15.23 12.64
C ILE A 474 8.23 15.06 13.72
N LEU A 475 7.90 14.34 14.81
CA LEU A 475 8.73 14.27 16.01
C LEU A 475 9.98 13.41 15.81
N LEU A 476 9.91 12.36 14.98
CA LEU A 476 11.08 11.59 14.60
C LEU A 476 12.08 12.45 13.81
N GLU A 477 11.60 13.23 12.85
CA GLU A 477 12.44 14.13 12.06
C GLU A 477 13.04 15.24 12.92
N ASP A 478 12.25 15.79 13.82
CA ASP A 478 12.64 16.82 14.78
C ASP A 478 13.78 16.35 15.71
N GLU A 479 13.69 15.13 16.26
CA GLU A 479 14.74 14.55 17.11
C GLU A 479 16.02 14.28 16.33
N LEU A 480 15.94 13.76 15.09
CA LEU A 480 17.11 13.59 14.25
C LEU A 480 17.74 14.94 13.91
N ALA A 481 16.95 15.97 13.59
CA ALA A 481 17.43 17.32 13.31
C ALA A 481 18.10 17.97 14.52
N PHE A 482 17.55 17.79 15.72
CA PHE A 482 18.14 18.24 16.98
C PHE A 482 19.55 17.67 17.20
N GLN A 483 19.79 16.45 16.73
CA GLN A 483 21.09 15.76 16.75
C GLN A 483 21.94 16.02 15.50
N ASP A 484 21.59 17.01 14.67
CA ASP A 484 22.24 17.30 13.37
C ASP A 484 22.27 16.07 12.44
N TRP A 485 21.14 15.36 12.41
CA TRP A 485 20.94 14.11 11.66
C TRP A 485 21.99 13.05 12.00
N LYS A 486 22.24 12.85 13.28
CA LYS A 486 23.06 11.75 13.80
C LYS A 486 22.21 10.88 14.68
N HIS A 487 22.34 9.57 14.49
CA HIS A 487 21.64 8.62 15.34
C HIS A 487 22.16 8.64 16.77
N THR A 488 21.27 8.43 17.74
CA THR A 488 21.67 8.24 19.15
C THR A 488 21.59 6.77 19.55
N PRO A 489 22.47 6.28 20.44
CA PRO A 489 22.45 4.90 20.91
C PRO A 489 21.15 4.45 21.58
N ASP A 490 20.41 5.40 22.14
CA ASP A 490 19.22 5.17 22.97
C ASP A 490 17.91 5.58 22.30
N GLY A 491 17.94 6.17 21.10
CA GLY A 491 16.78 6.79 20.45
C GLY A 491 15.57 5.86 20.24
N PHE A 492 15.84 4.58 20.00
CA PHE A 492 14.82 3.55 19.77
C PHE A 492 14.78 2.47 20.86
N THR A 493 15.47 2.71 21.97
CA THR A 493 15.42 1.82 23.13
C THR A 493 14.12 2.01 23.90
N ASN A 494 13.55 0.91 24.39
CA ASN A 494 12.35 0.94 25.21
C ASN A 494 12.63 1.64 26.54
N THR A 495 11.70 2.48 26.98
CA THR A 495 11.80 3.12 28.30
C THR A 495 11.62 2.07 29.41
N PRO A 496 12.36 2.14 30.53
CA PRO A 496 12.20 1.19 31.63
C PRO A 496 10.73 1.07 32.08
N GLY A 497 10.19 -0.16 32.06
CA GLY A 497 8.80 -0.45 32.43
C GLY A 497 7.75 -0.17 31.34
N SER A 498 8.17 0.18 30.12
CA SER A 498 7.29 0.38 28.96
C SER A 498 7.76 -0.43 27.76
N VAL A 499 6.82 -0.79 26.88
CA VAL A 499 7.11 -1.37 25.56
C VAL A 499 7.34 -0.31 24.48
N LEU A 500 7.11 0.96 24.82
CA LEU A 500 7.30 2.09 23.91
C LEU A 500 8.71 2.66 24.07
N SER A 501 9.30 3.09 22.97
CA SER A 501 10.52 3.89 22.99
C SER A 501 10.27 5.30 23.55
N ARG A 502 11.34 6.01 23.91
CA ARG A 502 11.26 7.40 24.36
C ARG A 502 10.56 8.31 23.33
N MET A 503 10.83 8.09 22.04
CA MET A 503 10.19 8.82 20.95
C MET A 503 8.69 8.52 20.89
N GLU A 504 8.33 7.24 20.94
CA GLU A 504 6.93 6.80 20.88
C GLU A 504 6.11 7.30 22.07
N GLN A 505 6.68 7.32 23.27
CA GLN A 505 6.03 7.91 24.45
C GLN A 505 5.76 9.40 24.27
N LYS A 506 6.70 10.13 23.67
CA LYS A 506 6.53 11.55 23.42
C LYS A 506 5.43 11.84 22.39
N VAL A 507 5.33 10.99 21.37
CA VAL A 507 4.24 11.04 20.39
C VAL A 507 2.91 10.77 21.09
N LEU A 508 2.84 9.76 21.97
CA LEU A 508 1.66 9.45 22.75
C LEU A 508 1.21 10.63 23.64
N GLU A 509 2.14 11.25 24.36
CA GLU A 509 1.89 12.43 25.19
C GLU A 509 1.38 13.62 24.35
N THR A 510 1.99 13.87 23.19
CA THR A 510 1.61 14.96 22.30
C THR A 510 0.22 14.71 21.68
N LEU A 511 -0.07 13.47 21.31
CA LEU A 511 -1.37 13.06 20.77
C LEU A 511 -2.49 13.25 21.80
N LYS A 512 -2.25 12.95 23.08
CA LYS A 512 -3.18 13.23 24.18
C LYS A 512 -3.46 14.73 24.36
N LYS A 513 -2.44 15.57 24.21
CA LYS A 513 -2.62 17.04 24.23
C LYS A 513 -3.48 17.52 23.06
N MET A 514 -3.38 16.86 21.90
CA MET A 514 -4.10 17.18 20.66
C MET A 514 -5.56 16.68 20.63
N HIS A 515 -5.90 15.67 21.44
CA HIS A 515 -7.26 15.13 21.56
C HIS A 515 -7.70 15.03 23.03
N PRO A 516 -7.91 16.18 23.72
CA PRO A 516 -8.33 16.18 25.12
C PRO A 516 -9.74 15.60 25.34
N GLU A 517 -10.53 15.44 24.27
CA GLU A 517 -11.86 14.85 24.30
C GLU A 517 -11.90 13.32 24.46
N ILE A 518 -10.74 12.65 24.36
CA ILE A 518 -10.63 11.18 24.47
C ILE A 518 -10.02 10.81 25.82
N ASP A 519 -10.78 10.11 26.67
CA ASP A 519 -10.33 9.68 28.00
C ASP A 519 -9.66 8.29 28.02
N ASP A 520 -9.96 7.42 27.05
CA ASP A 520 -9.41 6.05 27.02
C ASP A 520 -8.02 6.01 26.38
N GLU A 521 -6.99 5.92 27.23
CA GLU A 521 -5.58 5.81 26.84
C GLU A 521 -5.29 4.71 25.81
N ARG A 522 -6.05 3.60 25.84
CA ARG A 522 -5.83 2.46 24.92
C ARG A 522 -6.10 2.80 23.47
N ARG A 523 -6.98 3.78 23.21
CA ARG A 523 -7.28 4.28 21.86
C ARG A 523 -6.08 4.99 21.26
N PHE A 524 -5.41 5.81 22.06
CA PHE A 524 -4.19 6.49 21.67
C PHE A 524 -3.05 5.51 21.38
N GLU A 525 -2.86 4.51 22.24
CA GLU A 525 -1.83 3.49 22.03
C GLU A 525 -2.09 2.64 20.78
N SER A 526 -3.35 2.26 20.52
CA SER A 526 -3.73 1.54 19.31
C SER A 526 -3.42 2.35 18.06
N ALA A 527 -3.88 3.61 18.02
CA ALA A 527 -3.63 4.54 16.93
C ALA A 527 -2.13 4.75 16.68
N LEU A 528 -1.35 4.95 17.75
CA LEU A 528 0.11 5.08 17.67
C LEU A 528 0.77 3.81 17.14
N SER A 529 0.37 2.63 17.63
CA SER A 529 0.94 1.37 17.17
C SER A 529 0.65 1.11 15.70
N MET A 530 -0.58 1.40 15.25
CA MET A 530 -0.92 1.39 13.82
C MET A 530 -0.06 2.38 13.03
N ALA A 531 0.12 3.60 13.54
CA ALA A 531 0.89 4.67 12.89
C ALA A 531 2.35 4.28 12.69
N ILE A 532 2.99 3.68 13.71
CA ILE A 532 4.36 3.15 13.61
C ILE A 532 4.41 2.03 12.56
N GLY A 533 3.45 1.10 12.61
CA GLY A 533 3.36 0.02 11.62
C GLY A 533 3.15 0.53 10.18
N ALA A 534 2.38 1.60 9.99
CA ALA A 534 2.19 2.24 8.69
C ALA A 534 3.44 3.02 8.25
N SER A 535 4.12 3.68 9.19
CA SER A 535 5.39 4.37 8.98
C SER A 535 6.46 3.41 8.46
N ARG A 536 6.57 2.20 9.03
CA ARG A 536 7.54 1.16 8.63
C ARG A 536 7.10 0.35 7.40
N GLY A 537 5.84 -0.07 7.38
CA GLY A 537 5.33 -1.06 6.43
C GLY A 537 4.59 -0.51 5.23
N ILE A 538 4.07 0.72 5.25
CA ILE A 538 3.28 1.27 4.15
C ILE A 538 4.05 2.42 3.50
N PHE A 539 4.42 3.43 4.29
CA PHE A 539 5.06 4.64 3.80
C PHE A 539 6.59 4.60 3.87
N MET A 540 7.16 3.70 4.69
CA MET A 540 8.60 3.53 4.91
C MET A 540 9.32 4.81 5.40
N THR A 541 8.60 5.76 6.01
CA THR A 541 9.17 7.07 6.36
C THR A 541 10.11 7.04 7.55
N GLU A 542 10.02 6.02 8.41
CA GLU A 542 10.96 5.82 9.51
C GLU A 542 12.33 5.39 8.96
N GLU A 543 12.35 4.35 8.13
CA GLU A 543 13.56 3.85 7.48
C GLU A 543 14.20 4.93 6.59
N GLU A 544 13.38 5.69 5.85
CA GLU A 544 13.83 6.83 5.04
C GLU A 544 14.56 7.89 5.87
N LYS A 545 14.00 8.31 7.01
CA LYS A 545 14.66 9.30 7.88
C LYS A 545 15.88 8.72 8.56
N CYS A 546 15.81 7.48 9.03
CA CYS A 546 16.96 6.80 9.60
C CYS A 546 18.09 6.63 8.57
N ALA A 547 17.79 6.45 7.29
CA ALA A 547 18.78 6.39 6.21
C ALA A 547 19.38 7.76 5.85
N TYR A 548 18.65 8.85 6.10
CA TYR A 548 19.18 10.21 5.95
C TYR A 548 20.14 10.59 7.09
N ALA A 549 19.95 10.04 8.30
CA ALA A 549 20.81 10.29 9.45
C ALA A 549 22.14 9.51 9.39
N ASP A 550 23.25 10.14 9.77
CA ASP A 550 24.58 9.53 9.85
C ASP A 550 24.72 8.65 11.09
N ALA A 551 25.58 7.62 10.99
CA ALA A 551 25.95 6.81 12.14
C ALA A 551 26.73 7.65 13.19
N ALA A 552 26.30 7.65 14.45
CA ALA A 552 27.12 8.25 15.52
C ALA A 552 28.34 7.38 15.86
N LEU A 553 29.49 8.05 15.98
CA LEU A 553 30.79 7.47 16.27
C LEU A 553 31.42 8.23 17.46
N THR A 554 32.23 7.53 18.26
CA THR A 554 33.02 8.14 19.34
C THR A 554 34.14 9.02 18.74
N PRO A 555 34.79 9.89 19.53
CA PRO A 555 35.95 10.65 19.06
C PRO A 555 37.10 9.77 18.50
N ASP A 556 37.22 8.55 19.00
CA ASP A 556 38.18 7.54 18.53
C ASP A 556 37.69 6.76 17.29
N GLY A 557 36.49 7.10 16.78
CA GLY A 557 35.85 6.51 15.62
C GLY A 557 35.10 5.19 15.89
N LYS A 558 34.98 4.73 17.14
CA LYS A 558 34.23 3.50 17.42
C LYS A 558 32.72 3.76 17.31
N PRO A 559 31.91 2.79 16.86
CA PRO A 559 30.46 2.95 16.91
C PRO A 559 29.98 3.22 18.33
N THR A 560 29.06 4.17 18.50
CA THR A 560 28.47 4.49 19.82
C THR A 560 27.36 3.52 20.23
N TYR A 561 26.90 2.66 19.32
CA TYR A 561 25.87 1.64 19.53
C TYR A 561 26.11 0.42 18.64
N THR A 562 25.60 -0.74 19.05
CA THR A 562 25.63 -1.97 18.26
C THR A 562 24.55 -1.96 17.17
N SER A 563 23.39 -1.37 17.45
CA SER A 563 22.26 -1.28 16.52
C SER A 563 21.27 -0.18 16.86
N TYR A 564 20.61 0.40 15.83
CA TYR A 564 19.37 1.16 15.98
C TYR A 564 18.22 0.22 16.37
N TYR A 565 18.20 -0.98 15.77
CA TYR A 565 17.29 -2.11 16.02
C TYR A 565 18.03 -3.43 15.76
N THR A 566 17.50 -4.59 16.16
CA THR A 566 18.14 -5.90 15.97
C THR A 566 18.59 -6.19 14.52
N ASN A 567 17.91 -5.65 13.49
CA ASN A 567 18.19 -5.90 12.07
C ASN A 567 18.19 -4.64 11.17
N ASP A 568 18.57 -3.51 11.74
CA ASP A 568 18.57 -2.20 11.08
C ASP A 568 19.45 -2.07 9.81
N THR A 569 20.49 -2.90 9.67
CA THR A 569 21.41 -2.84 8.52
C THR A 569 20.69 -3.21 7.22
N ALA A 570 19.79 -4.19 7.25
CA ALA A 570 19.02 -4.59 6.08
C ALA A 570 17.95 -3.55 5.72
N ALA A 571 17.23 -3.04 6.74
CA ALA A 571 16.19 -2.04 6.56
C ALA A 571 16.73 -0.70 5.98
N ILE A 572 17.87 -0.22 6.50
CA ILE A 572 18.48 1.05 6.08
C ILE A 572 19.36 0.87 4.85
N GLY A 573 20.03 -0.27 4.70
CA GLY A 573 21.01 -0.51 3.64
C GLY A 573 20.45 -0.37 2.23
N VAL A 574 19.16 -0.63 2.02
CA VAL A 574 18.49 -0.44 0.72
C VAL A 574 18.30 1.04 0.34
N LEU A 575 18.19 1.89 1.35
CA LEU A 575 17.99 3.33 1.20
C LEU A 575 19.32 4.08 1.25
N ASN A 576 20.31 3.57 1.97
CA ASN A 576 21.65 4.16 2.05
C ASN A 576 22.73 3.10 2.33
N PRO A 577 23.28 2.43 1.29
CA PRO A 577 24.34 1.44 1.46
C PRO A 577 25.63 2.00 2.04
N ALA A 578 25.84 3.33 2.06
CA ALA A 578 26.99 3.91 2.74
C ALA A 578 27.04 3.53 4.23
N HIS A 579 25.87 3.27 4.85
CA HIS A 579 25.72 2.74 6.20
C HIS A 579 26.54 1.50 6.50
N PHE A 580 26.69 0.61 5.53
CA PHE A 580 27.48 -0.58 5.70
C PHE A 580 28.98 -0.27 5.87
N PHE A 581 29.50 0.67 5.07
CA PHE A 581 30.94 0.94 5.02
C PHE A 581 31.45 1.76 6.22
N TRP A 582 30.61 2.63 6.80
CA TRP A 582 31.06 3.57 7.84
C TRP A 582 30.60 3.27 9.26
N ARG A 583 29.61 2.39 9.45
CA ARG A 583 29.06 2.09 10.78
C ARG A 583 30.02 1.25 11.62
N TRP A 584 30.71 0.29 10.99
CA TRP A 584 31.56 -0.69 11.68
C TRP A 584 33.03 -0.31 11.72
N GLN A 585 33.37 0.89 11.25
CA GLN A 585 34.75 1.31 11.03
C GLN A 585 35.00 2.67 11.66
N ALA A 586 36.26 2.93 12.01
CA ALA A 586 36.66 4.26 12.45
C ALA A 586 36.31 5.29 11.38
N GLN A 587 35.81 6.46 11.76
CA GLN A 587 35.48 7.52 10.82
C GLN A 587 36.67 7.89 9.91
N LYS A 588 37.90 7.81 10.47
CA LYS A 588 39.16 7.99 9.74
C LYS A 588 39.52 6.83 8.81
N SER A 589 38.97 5.63 9.00
CA SER A 589 39.22 4.46 8.16
C SER A 589 38.23 4.30 7.01
N LEU A 590 37.33 5.26 6.81
CA LEU A 590 36.42 5.28 5.66
C LEU A 590 37.18 5.09 4.33
N PRO A 591 36.77 4.13 3.47
CA PRO A 591 37.42 3.91 2.19
C PRO A 591 37.39 5.15 1.32
N MET A 592 38.55 5.57 0.82
CA MET A 592 38.68 6.77 0.00
C MET A 592 37.92 6.68 -1.33
N TRP A 593 37.68 5.46 -1.85
CA TRP A 593 36.94 5.25 -3.08
C TRP A 593 35.46 5.71 -2.99
N LEU A 594 34.89 5.77 -1.77
CA LEU A 594 33.55 6.31 -1.55
C LEU A 594 33.45 7.80 -1.88
N PHE A 595 34.56 8.54 -1.82
CA PHE A 595 34.57 9.98 -2.08
C PHE A 595 34.91 10.31 -3.53
N LEU A 596 35.01 9.31 -4.41
CA LEU A 596 35.31 9.55 -5.81
C LEU A 596 34.17 10.30 -6.50
N PRO A 597 34.48 11.26 -7.38
CA PRO A 597 33.46 11.94 -8.17
C PRO A 597 32.86 10.97 -9.18
N VAL A 598 31.54 11.05 -9.33
CA VAL A 598 30.77 10.21 -10.27
C VAL A 598 30.56 10.86 -11.64
N GLU A 599 30.89 12.16 -11.77
CA GLU A 599 30.78 12.90 -13.03
C GLU A 599 32.00 13.80 -13.30
N GLY A 600 32.43 13.81 -14.57
CA GLY A 600 33.15 14.93 -15.20
C GLY A 600 34.36 15.52 -14.49
N MET A 601 35.22 14.72 -13.85
CA MET A 601 36.39 15.25 -13.13
C MET A 601 37.68 15.22 -13.96
N PHE A 602 38.27 16.40 -14.18
CA PHE A 602 39.64 16.56 -14.67
C PHE A 602 40.45 17.27 -13.58
N PRO A 603 41.47 16.63 -12.97
CA PRO A 603 42.18 17.18 -11.81
C PRO A 603 42.92 18.50 -12.09
N ILE A 604 43.27 18.79 -13.34
CA ILE A 604 44.04 19.98 -13.74
C ILE A 604 43.17 20.93 -14.56
N GLU A 605 42.85 22.10 -14.01
CA GLU A 605 42.09 23.17 -14.67
C GLU A 605 43.02 24.22 -15.31
N GLY A 606 42.61 24.81 -16.45
CA GLY A 606 43.30 25.96 -17.05
C GLY A 606 43.94 25.78 -18.43
N LEU A 607 43.86 24.59 -19.04
CA LEU A 607 44.29 24.38 -20.43
C LEU A 607 43.08 24.20 -21.37
N PRO A 608 42.95 24.99 -22.46
CA PRO A 608 41.80 24.95 -23.36
C PRO A 608 41.72 23.68 -24.20
N THR A 609 42.78 22.86 -24.18
CA THR A 609 42.81 21.52 -24.77
C THR A 609 43.52 20.58 -23.80
N THR A 610 42.87 19.45 -23.46
CA THR A 610 43.35 18.32 -22.61
C THR A 610 43.33 18.59 -21.09
N GLY A 611 42.61 17.85 -20.25
CA GLY A 611 42.46 16.39 -20.23
C GLY A 611 43.54 15.71 -19.37
N MET A 612 44.46 16.47 -18.76
CA MET A 612 45.53 15.94 -17.94
C MET A 612 44.98 15.44 -16.59
N TRP A 613 45.16 14.14 -16.37
CA TRP A 613 44.87 13.39 -15.15
C TRP A 613 46.10 13.32 -14.22
N ASP A 614 45.92 13.72 -12.98
CA ASP A 614 46.87 13.58 -11.87
C ASP A 614 46.11 13.08 -10.63
N HIS A 615 46.41 11.86 -10.20
CA HIS A 615 45.76 11.24 -9.04
C HIS A 615 46.10 11.94 -7.73
N ARG A 616 47.21 12.67 -7.60
CA ARG A 616 47.58 13.34 -6.34
C ARG A 616 46.68 14.53 -6.05
N VAL A 617 46.35 15.29 -7.10
CA VAL A 617 45.37 16.37 -7.00
C VAL A 617 43.98 15.82 -6.62
N LEU A 618 43.60 14.67 -7.20
CA LEU A 618 42.40 13.95 -6.78
C LEU A 618 42.50 13.50 -5.32
N TYR A 619 43.61 12.87 -4.90
CA TYR A 619 43.84 12.38 -3.55
C TYR A 619 43.72 13.50 -2.49
N GLU A 620 44.35 14.66 -2.72
CA GLU A 620 44.21 15.84 -1.86
C GLU A 620 42.76 16.32 -1.78
N ARG A 621 42.04 16.34 -2.90
CA ARG A 621 40.61 16.67 -2.92
C ARG A 621 39.78 15.63 -2.17
N LEU A 622 40.08 14.34 -2.30
CA LEU A 622 39.38 13.29 -1.57
C LEU A 622 39.60 13.40 -0.06
N ILE A 623 40.80 13.75 0.39
CA ILE A 623 41.07 14.01 1.81
C ILE A 623 40.19 15.15 2.29
N LYS A 624 40.12 16.25 1.53
CA LYS A 624 39.24 17.38 1.86
C LYS A 624 37.76 17.01 1.82
N TYR A 625 37.30 16.25 0.82
CA TYR A 625 35.91 15.76 0.77
C TYR A 625 35.59 14.94 2.01
N LYS A 626 36.46 13.99 2.35
CA LYS A 626 36.35 13.21 3.57
C LYS A 626 36.35 14.09 4.81
N GLU A 627 37.19 15.10 4.95
CA GLU A 627 37.18 16.03 6.09
C GLU A 627 35.90 16.87 6.17
N THR A 628 35.41 17.40 5.04
CA THR A 628 34.16 18.17 4.96
C THR A 628 32.94 17.34 5.26
N PHE A 629 32.97 16.05 4.94
CA PHE A 629 31.94 15.10 5.29
C PHE A 629 31.83 14.91 6.81
N LEU A 630 32.92 15.10 7.56
CA LEU A 630 32.95 15.04 9.03
C LEU A 630 32.58 16.37 9.70
N THR A 631 33.01 17.47 9.09
CA THR A 631 33.06 18.80 9.73
C THR A 631 32.20 19.89 9.08
N GLY A 632 31.54 19.59 7.94
CA GLY A 632 30.76 20.54 7.14
C GLY A 632 31.47 21.03 5.87
N LYS A 633 30.73 21.57 4.89
CA LYS A 633 31.24 22.03 3.56
C LYS A 633 31.97 23.39 3.61
N LYS A 634 32.89 23.58 4.56
CA LYS A 634 33.59 24.87 4.78
C LYS A 634 34.47 25.37 3.62
N GLU A 635 35.00 24.49 2.77
CA GLU A 635 36.07 24.87 1.83
C GLU A 635 35.96 24.27 0.41
N MET A 636 34.95 23.46 0.09
CA MET A 636 34.93 22.66 -1.15
C MET A 636 33.71 22.96 -2.03
N GLY A 637 33.96 23.15 -3.33
CA GLY A 637 32.91 23.30 -4.34
C GLY A 637 32.10 22.03 -4.56
N LYS A 638 30.90 22.20 -5.12
CA LYS A 638 29.91 21.14 -5.37
C LYS A 638 30.36 20.20 -6.50
N GLN A 639 30.95 19.05 -6.16
CA GLN A 639 31.10 17.91 -7.06
C GLN A 639 30.24 16.76 -6.53
N PRO A 640 29.50 16.04 -7.39
CA PRO A 640 28.74 14.87 -6.97
C PRO A 640 29.72 13.75 -6.59
N LEU A 641 29.70 13.35 -5.32
CA LEU A 641 30.54 12.29 -4.78
C LEU A 641 29.76 10.98 -4.75
N LEU A 642 30.46 9.86 -4.91
CA LEU A 642 29.85 8.54 -4.85
C LEU A 642 29.13 8.28 -3.52
N ILE A 643 29.66 8.77 -2.39
CA ILE A 643 29.02 8.62 -1.08
C ILE A 643 27.73 9.43 -0.94
N ASP A 644 27.62 10.57 -1.63
CA ASP A 644 26.39 11.35 -1.68
C ASP A 644 25.38 10.69 -2.64
N PHE A 645 25.85 10.12 -3.75
CA PHE A 645 25.05 9.34 -4.69
C PHE A 645 24.55 8.00 -4.13
N MET A 646 25.27 7.41 -3.16
CA MET A 646 24.83 6.21 -2.45
C MET A 646 23.56 6.47 -1.63
N MET A 647 23.31 7.72 -1.22
CA MET A 647 22.05 8.08 -0.58
C MET A 647 20.92 7.91 -1.59
N ASP A 648 20.03 6.97 -1.30
CA ASP A 648 18.88 6.61 -2.12
C ASP A 648 19.21 6.09 -3.53
N ILE A 649 20.36 5.41 -3.68
CA ILE A 649 20.79 4.81 -4.96
C ILE A 649 19.81 3.77 -5.52
N GLY A 650 19.03 3.12 -4.65
CA GLY A 650 18.00 2.16 -5.03
C GLY A 650 16.71 2.83 -5.52
N ASN A 651 16.53 4.12 -5.25
CA ASN A 651 15.24 4.80 -5.31
C ASN A 651 14.11 3.97 -4.62
N ALA A 652 14.41 3.35 -3.48
CA ALA A 652 13.47 2.55 -2.68
C ALA A 652 12.66 3.44 -1.70
N GLY A 653 11.50 2.99 -1.24
CA GLY A 653 10.66 3.75 -0.29
C GLY A 653 9.17 3.51 -0.45
N GLY A 654 8.31 4.21 0.29
CA GLY A 654 6.85 4.01 0.19
C GLY A 654 6.22 4.52 -1.11
N PRO A 655 4.88 4.40 -1.27
CA PRO A 655 4.13 5.00 -2.38
C PRO A 655 4.37 6.51 -2.50
N SER A 656 4.45 7.21 -1.37
CA SER A 656 4.68 8.65 -1.30
C SER A 656 6.06 9.05 -1.79
N LYS A 657 7.10 8.23 -1.58
CA LYS A 657 8.45 8.52 -2.06
C LYS A 657 8.63 8.20 -3.54
N ARG A 658 8.25 6.97 -3.93
CA ARG A 658 8.49 6.48 -5.30
C ARG A 658 7.56 7.09 -6.34
N LYS A 659 6.40 7.60 -5.91
CA LYS A 659 5.41 8.22 -6.80
C LYS A 659 5.11 7.29 -8.00
N GLY A 660 4.93 7.86 -9.18
CA GLY A 660 4.65 7.08 -10.38
C GLY A 660 3.19 6.63 -10.38
N TRP A 661 2.97 5.51 -11.06
CA TRP A 661 1.66 4.85 -11.13
C TRP A 661 1.02 4.64 -9.74
N ARG A 662 1.83 4.51 -8.67
CA ARG A 662 1.40 4.31 -7.27
C ARG A 662 0.59 5.50 -6.71
N MET A 663 0.97 6.73 -7.05
CA MET A 663 0.28 7.94 -6.57
C MET A 663 -0.70 8.49 -7.60
N PHE A 664 -0.39 8.36 -8.89
CA PHE A 664 -1.23 8.87 -9.96
C PHE A 664 -2.63 8.25 -9.94
N TYR A 665 -2.73 6.92 -10.02
CA TYR A 665 -4.05 6.27 -10.04
C TYR A 665 -4.81 6.45 -8.72
N SER A 666 -4.08 6.58 -7.60
CA SER A 666 -4.67 6.86 -6.29
C SER A 666 -5.25 8.27 -6.17
N SER A 667 -4.76 9.23 -6.96
CA SER A 667 -5.15 10.66 -6.91
C SER A 667 -6.04 11.09 -8.06
N GLN A 668 -6.18 10.28 -9.12
CA GLN A 668 -7.00 10.56 -10.30
C GLN A 668 -8.49 10.83 -10.00
N GLY A 669 -9.00 10.37 -8.86
CA GLY A 669 -10.34 10.73 -8.37
C GLY A 669 -10.54 12.23 -8.16
N ASN A 670 -9.46 12.93 -7.83
CA ASN A 670 -9.43 14.37 -7.58
C ASN A 670 -9.22 15.20 -8.86
N PHE A 671 -9.00 14.56 -10.01
CA PHE A 671 -8.72 15.26 -11.27
C PHE A 671 -10.00 15.68 -11.97
N ILE A 672 -10.08 16.97 -12.31
CA ILE A 672 -11.24 17.59 -12.93
C ILE A 672 -10.95 17.79 -14.41
N TYR A 673 -11.84 17.27 -15.26
CA TYR A 673 -11.71 17.34 -16.70
C TYR A 673 -12.83 18.23 -17.28
N GLU A 674 -12.53 18.95 -18.34
CA GLU A 674 -13.48 19.76 -19.10
C GLU A 674 -14.33 18.85 -20.00
N ASP A 675 -15.64 19.07 -20.01
CA ASP A 675 -16.53 18.41 -20.95
C ASP A 675 -16.34 19.03 -22.33
N GLN A 676 -15.76 18.29 -23.27
CA GLN A 676 -15.85 18.66 -24.67
C GLN A 676 -17.31 18.46 -25.11
N LYS A 677 -17.98 19.56 -25.50
CA LYS A 677 -19.31 19.52 -26.10
C LYS A 677 -19.35 18.50 -27.24
N GLU A 678 -20.41 17.70 -27.26
CA GLU A 678 -20.82 16.74 -28.30
C GLU A 678 -20.05 16.84 -29.62
N GLY A 679 -18.92 16.13 -29.68
CA GLY A 679 -18.17 15.86 -30.89
C GLY A 679 -17.78 14.39 -30.84
N LYS A 680 -18.00 13.66 -31.94
CA LYS A 680 -17.64 12.24 -32.01
C LYS A 680 -16.16 12.08 -31.62
N PRO A 681 -15.81 11.16 -30.71
CA PRO A 681 -14.42 10.91 -30.36
C PRO A 681 -13.63 10.61 -31.64
N ILE A 682 -12.54 11.35 -31.85
CA ILE A 682 -11.58 11.06 -32.92
C ILE A 682 -10.80 9.83 -32.47
N ALA A 683 -10.66 8.83 -33.35
CA ALA A 683 -9.92 7.62 -33.04
C ALA A 683 -8.48 7.97 -32.64
N GLY A 684 -8.12 7.71 -31.37
CA GLY A 684 -6.77 7.94 -30.83
C GLY A 684 -6.62 9.04 -29.78
N GLU A 685 -7.66 9.86 -29.51
CA GLU A 685 -7.58 10.92 -28.48
C GLU A 685 -8.37 10.58 -27.21
N SER A 686 -7.76 10.80 -26.04
CA SER A 686 -8.43 10.80 -24.73
C SER A 686 -9.52 11.88 -24.71
N THR A 687 -10.75 11.49 -24.40
CA THR A 687 -11.99 12.27 -24.64
C THR A 687 -12.20 13.51 -23.76
N LYS A 688 -11.30 13.88 -22.84
CA LYS A 688 -11.49 15.08 -21.99
C LYS A 688 -10.18 15.80 -21.66
N LYS A 689 -10.15 17.14 -21.81
CA LYS A 689 -9.01 17.99 -21.44
C LYS A 689 -8.96 18.20 -19.92
N LEU A 690 -7.79 18.11 -19.28
CA LEU A 690 -7.67 18.36 -17.84
C LEU A 690 -7.85 19.86 -17.54
N ASN A 691 -8.70 20.21 -16.57
CA ASN A 691 -8.78 21.55 -16.02
C ASN A 691 -7.73 21.71 -14.90
N PHE A 692 -6.62 22.39 -15.22
CA PHE A 692 -5.48 22.57 -14.31
C PHE A 692 -5.82 23.30 -13.02
N LEU A 693 -6.54 24.42 -13.10
CA LEU A 693 -6.87 25.24 -11.94
C LEU A 693 -7.78 24.49 -10.96
N LYS A 694 -8.86 23.87 -11.46
CA LYS A 694 -9.78 23.10 -10.60
C LYS A 694 -9.10 21.87 -10.02
N THR A 695 -8.30 21.16 -10.83
CA THR A 695 -7.52 20.02 -10.35
C THR A 695 -6.54 20.45 -9.26
N TRP A 696 -5.79 21.54 -9.46
CA TRP A 696 -4.91 22.10 -8.42
C TRP A 696 -5.68 22.42 -7.14
N LYS A 697 -6.83 23.10 -7.25
CA LYS A 697 -7.71 23.41 -6.13
C LYS A 697 -8.23 22.20 -5.37
N ALA A 698 -8.32 21.03 -6.01
CA ALA A 698 -8.66 19.78 -5.35
C ALA A 698 -7.43 19.17 -4.66
N ILE A 699 -6.32 18.98 -5.38
CA ILE A 699 -5.13 18.28 -4.87
C ILE A 699 -4.40 19.07 -3.78
N GLU A 700 -4.38 20.40 -3.85
CA GLU A 700 -3.72 21.23 -2.83
C GLU A 700 -4.41 21.10 -1.47
N LYS A 701 -5.70 20.74 -1.43
CA LYS A 701 -6.43 20.52 -0.19
C LYS A 701 -6.06 19.18 0.48
N VAL A 702 -5.69 18.20 -0.33
CA VAL A 702 -5.21 16.90 0.15
C VAL A 702 -3.84 17.07 0.81
N GLY A 703 -2.89 17.74 0.15
CA GLY A 703 -1.60 18.13 0.75
C GLY A 703 -0.41 18.10 -0.20
N TYR A 704 0.77 18.38 0.34
CA TYR A 704 2.03 18.52 -0.39
C TYR A 704 2.34 17.34 -1.33
N GLU A 705 2.14 16.09 -0.89
CA GLU A 705 2.60 14.92 -1.65
C GLU A 705 1.88 14.76 -2.99
N LEU A 706 0.62 15.19 -3.09
CA LEU A 706 -0.15 15.18 -4.33
C LEU A 706 0.17 16.40 -5.20
N ALA A 707 0.39 17.57 -4.59
CA ALA A 707 0.83 18.77 -5.31
C ALA A 707 2.19 18.54 -6.00
N TYR A 708 3.13 17.90 -5.29
CA TYR A 708 4.43 17.52 -5.84
C TYR A 708 4.29 16.54 -7.01
N ASP A 709 3.51 15.45 -6.84
CA ASP A 709 3.31 14.43 -7.88
C ASP A 709 2.68 15.03 -9.14
N PHE A 710 1.67 15.90 -8.97
CA PHE A 710 1.04 16.62 -10.08
C PHE A 710 2.02 17.54 -10.82
N ILE A 711 2.96 18.17 -10.12
CA ILE A 711 3.96 19.02 -10.76
C ILE A 711 4.99 18.19 -11.51
N TYR A 712 5.56 17.14 -10.92
CA TYR A 712 6.75 16.47 -11.48
C TYR A 712 6.48 15.23 -12.31
N ASN A 713 5.37 14.53 -12.08
CA ASN A 713 5.08 13.30 -12.81
C ASN A 713 3.92 13.42 -13.81
N GLY A 714 3.26 14.59 -13.89
CA GLY A 714 2.13 14.83 -14.79
C GLY A 714 2.36 14.46 -16.26
N ASP A 715 3.56 14.71 -16.79
CA ASP A 715 3.92 14.37 -18.17
C ASP A 715 4.10 12.86 -18.41
N SER A 716 4.57 12.11 -17.40
CA SER A 716 4.84 10.67 -17.51
C SER A 716 3.58 9.83 -17.62
N TYR A 717 2.41 10.40 -17.30
CA TYR A 717 1.14 9.69 -17.31
C TYR A 717 0.24 10.03 -18.51
N ASP A 718 0.80 10.64 -19.55
CA ASP A 718 0.08 11.03 -20.77
C ASP A 718 -1.22 11.78 -20.45
N VAL A 719 -1.14 12.69 -19.48
CA VAL A 719 -2.19 13.68 -19.25
C VAL A 719 -2.17 14.54 -20.50
N SER A 720 -3.11 14.28 -21.42
CA SER A 720 -3.10 14.60 -22.85
C SER A 720 -2.73 16.04 -23.25
N ASN A 721 -2.67 16.97 -22.29
CA ASN A 721 -2.32 18.38 -22.49
C ASN A 721 -1.34 18.98 -21.46
N TYR A 722 -0.59 18.18 -20.68
CA TYR A 722 0.16 18.75 -19.54
C TYR A 722 1.23 19.75 -19.97
N ARG A 723 2.20 19.27 -20.75
CA ARG A 723 3.25 20.10 -21.34
C ARG A 723 2.68 21.24 -22.19
N SER A 724 1.66 20.99 -23.01
CA SER A 724 1.08 22.01 -23.88
C SER A 724 0.48 23.17 -23.09
N THR A 725 -0.22 22.89 -21.98
CA THR A 725 -0.77 23.92 -21.10
C THR A 725 0.33 24.71 -20.38
N LEU A 726 1.41 24.06 -19.95
CA LEU A 726 2.54 24.76 -19.33
C LEU A 726 3.33 25.63 -20.32
N THR A 727 3.32 25.32 -21.61
CA THR A 727 3.98 26.12 -22.65
C THR A 727 3.09 27.22 -23.24
N ASN A 728 1.77 27.16 -23.07
CA ASN A 728 0.83 28.13 -23.64
C ASN A 728 0.47 29.24 -22.63
N PRO A 729 0.86 30.51 -22.87
CA PRO A 729 0.59 31.61 -21.94
C PRO A 729 -0.89 31.84 -21.64
N ALA A 730 -1.77 31.65 -22.64
CA ALA A 730 -3.20 31.88 -22.47
C ALA A 730 -3.84 30.80 -21.57
N GLU A 731 -3.41 29.54 -21.73
CA GLU A 731 -3.96 28.42 -20.95
C GLU A 731 -3.50 28.44 -19.49
N ARG A 732 -2.27 28.90 -19.21
CA ARG A 732 -1.77 28.97 -17.83
C ARG A 732 -2.14 30.25 -17.08
N LYS A 733 -2.63 31.30 -17.75
CA LYS A 733 -2.82 32.64 -17.14
C LYS A 733 -3.62 32.59 -15.85
N GLU A 734 -4.78 31.95 -15.87
CA GLU A 734 -5.66 31.84 -14.69
C GLU A 734 -5.01 31.00 -13.58
N PHE A 735 -4.41 29.88 -13.96
CA PHE A 735 -3.75 28.97 -13.03
C PHE A 735 -2.58 29.65 -12.31
N PHE A 736 -1.68 30.30 -13.03
CA PHE A 736 -0.51 30.96 -12.45
C PHE A 736 -0.91 32.21 -11.66
N SER A 737 -1.94 32.93 -12.09
CA SER A 737 -2.49 34.06 -11.31
C SER A 737 -3.03 33.58 -9.97
N TYR A 738 -3.76 32.46 -9.95
CA TYR A 738 -4.23 31.84 -8.71
C TYR A 738 -3.07 31.45 -7.79
N LEU A 739 -2.08 30.72 -8.31
CA LEU A 739 -0.91 30.30 -7.51
C LEU A 739 -0.14 31.49 -6.94
N TYR A 740 0.01 32.56 -7.74
CA TYR A 740 0.69 33.77 -7.30
C TYR A 740 -0.10 34.47 -6.18
N GLN A 741 -1.41 34.63 -6.34
CA GLN A 741 -2.28 35.21 -5.32
C GLN A 741 -2.28 34.41 -4.02
N GLU A 742 -2.32 33.08 -4.11
CA GLU A 742 -2.44 32.21 -2.95
C GLU A 742 -1.12 32.10 -2.19
N TYR A 743 0.01 32.00 -2.90
CA TYR A 743 1.29 31.62 -2.31
C TYR A 743 2.38 32.71 -2.32
N PHE A 744 2.34 33.68 -3.25
CA PHE A 744 3.44 34.65 -3.45
C PHE A 744 3.16 36.04 -2.85
N ILE A 745 1.92 36.30 -2.44
CA ILE A 745 1.58 37.55 -1.76
C ILE A 745 0.82 37.23 -0.48
N ASP A 746 0.93 38.13 0.51
CA ASP A 746 0.25 37.98 1.79
C ASP A 746 -1.23 38.38 1.68
N ASN A 747 -1.53 39.40 0.88
CA ASN A 747 -2.89 39.87 0.65
C ASN A 747 -3.27 39.69 -0.83
N PRO A 748 -4.16 38.72 -1.17
CA PRO A 748 -4.59 38.48 -2.55
C PRO A 748 -5.17 39.72 -3.26
N THR A 749 -5.76 40.66 -2.52
CA THR A 749 -6.37 41.87 -3.08
C THR A 749 -5.36 42.87 -3.64
N THR A 750 -4.08 42.73 -3.31
CA THR A 750 -3.01 43.61 -3.84
C THR A 750 -2.40 43.09 -5.14
N PHE A 751 -2.91 41.98 -5.68
CA PHE A 751 -2.40 41.35 -6.88
C PHE A 751 -2.37 42.28 -8.09
N LYS A 752 -1.23 42.32 -8.77
CA LYS A 752 -1.07 42.92 -10.09
C LYS A 752 -0.44 41.92 -11.04
N GLU A 753 -1.02 41.78 -12.24
CA GLU A 753 -0.51 40.88 -13.28
C GLU A 753 0.93 41.23 -13.69
N SER A 754 1.34 42.50 -13.58
CA SER A 754 2.71 42.95 -13.79
C SER A 754 3.73 42.26 -12.89
N ASP A 755 3.34 41.94 -11.65
CA ASP A 755 4.26 41.40 -10.64
C ASP A 755 4.53 39.92 -10.93
N LEU A 756 3.49 39.17 -11.33
CA LEU A 756 3.63 37.81 -11.86
C LEU A 756 4.54 37.77 -13.09
N ASN A 757 4.32 38.66 -14.06
CA ASN A 757 5.13 38.71 -15.28
C ASN A 757 6.60 39.07 -14.97
N THR A 758 6.82 39.97 -14.01
CA THR A 758 8.16 40.33 -13.53
C THR A 758 8.86 39.11 -12.92
N PHE A 759 8.15 38.35 -12.08
CA PHE A 759 8.67 37.13 -11.46
C PHE A 759 8.96 36.03 -12.50
N LEU A 760 8.06 35.81 -13.46
CA LEU A 760 8.33 34.85 -14.55
C LEU A 760 9.55 35.27 -15.37
N THR A 761 9.73 36.57 -15.62
CA THR A 761 10.88 37.11 -16.33
C THR A 761 12.18 36.89 -15.56
N SER A 762 12.18 37.00 -14.22
CA SER A 762 13.39 36.74 -13.43
C SER A 762 13.84 35.27 -13.48
N LEU A 763 12.94 34.33 -13.81
CA LEU A 763 13.28 32.91 -13.99
C LEU A 763 13.89 32.58 -15.36
N GLN A 764 13.84 33.51 -16.32
CA GLN A 764 14.25 33.28 -17.71
C GLN A 764 15.69 32.77 -17.82
N GLY A 765 16.65 33.41 -17.15
CA GLY A 765 18.06 33.06 -17.27
C GLY A 765 18.36 31.62 -16.82
N LYS A 766 17.72 31.16 -15.73
CA LYS A 766 17.89 29.79 -15.24
C LYS A 766 17.19 28.77 -16.14
N ALA A 767 16.02 29.11 -16.69
CA ALA A 767 15.32 28.28 -17.64
C ALA A 767 16.13 28.08 -18.94
N GLU A 768 16.76 29.14 -19.45
CA GLU A 768 17.66 29.09 -20.59
C GLU A 768 18.88 28.22 -20.34
N GLU A 769 19.49 28.31 -19.16
CA GLU A 769 20.62 27.46 -18.76
C GLU A 769 20.26 25.97 -18.88
N VAL A 770 19.14 25.56 -18.28
CA VAL A 770 18.68 24.15 -18.31
C VAL A 770 18.29 23.71 -19.71
N ALA A 771 17.49 24.49 -20.42
CA ALA A 771 17.07 24.16 -21.77
C ALA A 771 18.27 24.02 -22.71
N ASN A 772 19.31 24.86 -22.55
CA ASN A 772 20.55 24.76 -23.32
C ASN A 772 21.36 23.52 -22.95
N ILE A 773 21.40 23.10 -21.69
CA ILE A 773 22.01 21.81 -21.28
C ILE A 773 21.29 20.66 -21.97
N LYS A 774 19.96 20.59 -21.87
CA LYS A 774 19.14 19.56 -22.53
C LYS A 774 19.32 19.56 -24.04
N ASN A 775 19.42 20.73 -24.66
CA ASN A 775 19.70 20.88 -26.10
C ASN A 775 21.10 20.38 -26.48
N LYS A 776 22.14 20.70 -25.69
CA LYS A 776 23.50 20.16 -25.88
C LYS A 776 23.55 18.64 -25.74
N LEU A 777 22.70 18.07 -24.88
CA LEU A 777 22.50 16.62 -24.72
C LEU A 777 21.64 16.00 -25.85
N GLY A 778 21.13 16.80 -26.78
CA GLY A 778 20.30 16.35 -27.90
C GLY A 778 18.85 16.02 -27.52
N GLN A 779 18.42 16.35 -26.30
CA GLN A 779 17.08 16.03 -25.78
C GLN A 779 15.98 16.97 -26.28
N VAL A 780 16.38 18.08 -26.93
CA VAL A 780 15.47 19.08 -27.48
C VAL A 780 15.42 18.94 -29.00
N GLY A 781 14.21 18.88 -29.57
CA GLY A 781 14.02 18.81 -31.01
C GLY A 781 14.50 20.07 -31.72
N LYS A 782 14.83 19.96 -33.01
CA LYS A 782 15.24 21.10 -33.83
C LYS A 782 14.09 22.11 -33.93
N GLY A 783 14.28 23.32 -33.40
CA GLY A 783 13.25 24.37 -33.36
C GLY A 783 12.40 24.39 -32.08
N GLU A 784 12.56 23.43 -31.16
CA GLU A 784 11.77 23.32 -29.92
C GLU A 784 12.44 23.98 -28.70
N LEU A 785 13.56 24.69 -28.89
CA LEU A 785 14.33 25.27 -27.79
C LEU A 785 13.51 26.31 -27.01
N ASN A 786 12.76 27.17 -27.70
CA ASN A 786 11.93 28.17 -27.04
C ASN A 786 10.79 27.53 -26.23
N ASP A 787 10.15 26.49 -26.76
CA ASP A 787 9.12 25.74 -26.03
C ASP A 787 9.72 25.02 -24.81
N GLN A 788 10.95 24.50 -24.93
CA GLN A 788 11.67 23.93 -23.79
C GLN A 788 11.99 25.00 -22.74
N ILE A 789 12.49 26.16 -23.13
CA ILE A 789 12.76 27.29 -22.21
C ILE A 789 11.48 27.67 -21.48
N GLU A 790 10.36 27.79 -22.21
CA GLU A 790 9.07 28.15 -21.62
C GLU A 790 8.57 27.08 -20.63
N TYR A 791 8.73 25.81 -20.99
CA TYR A 791 8.39 24.69 -20.13
C TYR A 791 9.24 24.68 -18.85
N GLU A 792 10.58 24.83 -18.95
CA GLU A 792 11.46 24.90 -17.78
C GLU A 792 11.13 26.10 -16.89
N ARG A 793 10.78 27.24 -17.50
CA ARG A 793 10.34 28.44 -16.76
C ARG A 793 9.06 28.19 -15.98
N SER A 794 8.07 27.54 -16.58
CA SER A 794 6.85 27.10 -15.91
C SER A 794 7.14 26.14 -14.77
N LYS A 795 8.03 25.17 -14.97
CA LYS A 795 8.46 24.21 -13.93
C LYS A 795 9.16 24.90 -12.76
N LEU A 796 10.03 25.86 -13.03
CA LEU A 796 10.67 26.69 -12.00
C LEU A 796 9.64 27.49 -11.20
N PHE A 797 8.65 28.11 -11.86
CA PHE A 797 7.56 28.80 -11.18
C PHE A 797 6.79 27.87 -10.23
N LEU A 798 6.41 26.67 -10.70
CA LEU A 798 5.73 25.66 -9.89
C LEU A 798 6.60 25.15 -8.73
N SER A 799 7.93 25.09 -8.90
CA SER A 799 8.87 24.76 -7.82
C SER A 799 8.84 25.82 -6.71
N HIS A 800 8.79 27.10 -7.11
CA HIS A 800 8.66 28.22 -6.17
C HIS A 800 7.31 28.23 -5.46
N THR A 801 6.25 27.76 -6.13
CA THR A 801 4.93 27.53 -5.51
C THR A 801 5.02 26.46 -4.43
N LEU A 802 5.65 25.31 -4.69
CA LEU A 802 5.83 24.24 -3.70
C LEU A 802 6.63 24.72 -2.48
N ALA A 803 7.74 25.43 -2.69
CA ALA A 803 8.52 26.00 -1.60
C ALA A 803 7.70 26.95 -0.72
N ARG A 804 6.84 27.77 -1.34
CA ARG A 804 5.94 28.69 -0.62
C ARG A 804 4.76 27.98 0.05
N LEU A 805 4.30 26.86 -0.48
CA LEU A 805 3.33 26.00 0.18
C LEU A 805 3.90 25.49 1.52
N VAL A 806 5.15 24.97 1.52
CA VAL A 806 5.84 24.55 2.76
C VAL A 806 5.88 25.68 3.78
N ALA A 807 6.33 26.86 3.34
CA ALA A 807 6.43 28.04 4.20
C ALA A 807 5.10 28.49 4.81
N LYS A 808 4.00 28.40 4.06
CA LYS A 808 2.68 28.81 4.55
C LYS A 808 2.01 27.77 5.44
N ARG A 809 2.34 26.48 5.30
CA ARG A 809 1.60 25.39 5.96
C ARG A 809 2.36 24.71 7.10
N PHE A 810 3.63 24.40 6.89
CA PHE A 810 4.47 23.66 7.83
C PHE A 810 5.94 24.16 7.81
N PRO A 811 6.17 25.45 8.15
CA PRO A 811 7.45 26.12 7.97
C PRO A 811 8.61 25.53 8.79
N SER A 812 8.35 24.83 9.89
CA SER A 812 9.39 24.20 10.72
C SER A 812 10.22 23.18 9.93
N LYS A 813 9.64 22.60 8.87
CA LYS A 813 10.30 21.64 7.97
C LYS A 813 11.60 22.16 7.38
N ILE A 814 11.68 23.47 7.12
CA ILE A 814 12.88 24.16 6.61
C ILE A 814 14.07 23.98 7.57
N LEU A 815 13.83 23.90 8.88
CA LEU A 815 14.87 23.63 9.86
C LEU A 815 15.13 22.13 10.04
N ARG A 816 14.05 21.33 10.02
CA ARG A 816 14.10 19.90 10.32
C ARG A 816 14.87 19.07 9.27
N ILE A 817 14.78 19.41 7.98
CA ILE A 817 15.51 18.66 6.92
C ILE A 817 16.98 19.07 6.75
N ASP A 818 17.39 20.14 7.43
CA ASP A 818 18.71 20.73 7.23
C ASP A 818 19.81 19.96 7.96
N ARG A 819 20.98 19.88 7.34
CA ARG A 819 22.16 19.22 7.90
C ARG A 819 23.36 20.12 7.82
N GLY A 820 24.12 20.24 8.90
CA GLY A 820 25.38 20.98 8.92
C GLY A 820 26.37 20.47 7.87
N ARG A 821 26.37 19.17 7.56
CA ARG A 821 27.19 18.59 6.48
C ARG A 821 26.93 19.21 5.11
N PHE A 822 25.70 19.65 4.82
CA PHE A 822 25.35 20.21 3.51
C PHE A 822 25.38 21.74 3.47
N SER A 823 25.60 22.41 4.61
CA SER A 823 25.72 23.86 4.67
C SER A 823 27.15 24.34 4.42
N GLU A 824 27.28 25.51 3.77
CA GLU A 824 28.57 26.12 3.44
C GLU A 824 29.42 26.47 4.67
N ASP A 825 28.79 26.81 5.79
CA ASP A 825 29.49 27.17 7.04
C ASP A 825 29.60 26.01 8.04
N GLY A 826 29.04 24.84 7.72
CA GLY A 826 29.04 23.66 8.59
C GLY A 826 28.06 23.74 9.76
N GLU A 827 27.21 24.76 9.82
CA GLU A 827 26.18 24.91 10.84
C GLU A 827 24.78 24.69 10.25
N SER A 828 23.95 23.90 10.92
CA SER A 828 22.56 23.70 10.52
C SER A 828 21.71 24.94 10.79
N ARG A 829 20.68 25.14 9.98
CA ARG A 829 19.65 26.17 10.16
C ARG A 829 18.99 26.07 11.53
N TRP A 830 18.80 24.86 12.04
CA TRP A 830 18.32 24.61 13.40
C TRP A 830 19.20 25.32 14.45
N TYR A 831 20.52 25.08 14.41
CA TYR A 831 21.46 25.68 15.35
C TYR A 831 21.54 27.21 15.21
N LYS A 832 21.55 27.72 13.97
CA LYS A 832 21.54 29.15 13.68
C LYS A 832 20.30 29.86 14.22
N THR A 833 19.13 29.24 14.06
CA THR A 833 17.86 29.78 14.56
C THR A 833 17.84 29.83 16.09
N TRP A 834 18.35 28.80 16.78
CA TRP A 834 18.50 28.85 18.24
C TRP A 834 19.40 30.00 18.67
N GLN A 835 20.59 30.13 18.07
CA GLN A 835 21.50 31.24 18.39
C GLN A 835 20.84 32.60 18.15
N ARG A 836 20.07 32.72 17.06
CA ARG A 836 19.33 33.94 16.72
C ARG A 836 18.31 34.28 17.79
N MET A 837 17.55 33.30 18.26
CA MET A 837 16.54 33.47 19.31
C MET A 837 17.17 33.96 20.62
N VAL A 838 18.30 33.37 21.04
CA VAL A 838 19.04 33.80 22.23
C VAL A 838 19.64 35.20 22.07
N LYS A 839 20.17 35.54 20.88
CA LYS A 839 20.80 36.85 20.62
C LYS A 839 19.82 38.00 20.44
N LYS A 840 18.63 37.75 19.88
CA LYS A 840 17.64 38.79 19.53
C LYS A 840 16.95 39.37 20.76
N GLU A 841 16.61 38.52 21.73
CA GLU A 841 15.97 38.92 22.99
C GLU A 841 16.72 38.33 24.18
N PRO A 842 17.93 38.83 24.50
CA PRO A 842 18.76 38.27 25.55
C PRO A 842 18.07 38.31 26.92
N GLU A 843 17.25 39.33 27.20
CA GLU A 843 16.52 39.41 28.47
C GLU A 843 15.43 38.31 28.61
N LYS A 844 14.84 37.86 27.49
CA LYS A 844 13.78 36.84 27.46
C LYS A 844 14.35 35.42 27.35
N TYR A 845 15.46 35.25 26.62
CA TYR A 845 15.99 33.95 26.22
C TYR A 845 17.44 33.68 26.61
N ALA A 846 18.10 34.51 27.44
CA ALA A 846 19.49 34.27 27.88
C ALA A 846 19.72 32.91 28.53
N THR A 847 18.68 32.32 29.15
CA THR A 847 18.75 31.01 29.81
C THR A 847 18.25 29.86 28.94
N LEU A 848 17.77 30.12 27.71
CA LEU A 848 17.24 29.09 26.81
C LEU A 848 18.37 28.20 26.30
N LYS A 849 18.50 27.01 26.86
CA LYS A 849 19.49 26.02 26.41
C LYS A 849 19.10 25.45 25.05
N PHE A 850 20.08 24.94 24.32
CA PHE A 850 19.84 24.24 23.05
C PHE A 850 18.85 23.07 23.21
N SER A 851 18.93 22.34 24.33
CA SER A 851 17.98 21.26 24.66
C SER A 851 16.55 21.76 24.93
N ASP A 852 16.38 23.00 25.38
CA ASP A 852 15.05 23.57 25.64
C ASP A 852 14.44 24.14 24.35
N PHE A 853 15.27 24.61 23.42
CA PHE A 853 14.83 25.00 22.07
C PHE A 853 14.19 23.84 21.30
N HIS A 854 14.62 22.62 21.54
CA HIS A 854 13.99 21.42 21.00
C HIS A 854 12.50 21.32 21.38
N LYS A 855 12.10 21.72 22.60
CA LYS A 855 10.69 21.77 22.99
C LYS A 855 9.93 22.85 22.21
N VAL A 856 10.57 23.98 21.93
CA VAL A 856 9.98 25.06 21.11
C VAL A 856 9.68 24.57 19.69
N MET A 857 10.62 23.82 19.10
CA MET A 857 10.45 23.17 17.79
C MET A 857 9.28 22.17 17.79
N GLN A 858 9.08 21.46 18.88
CA GLN A 858 7.96 20.51 19.03
C GLN A 858 6.63 21.21 19.20
N THR A 859 6.60 22.34 19.92
CA THR A 859 5.40 23.16 20.06
C THR A 859 4.97 23.76 18.71
N ILE A 860 5.90 24.24 17.87
CA ILE A 860 5.53 24.69 16.52
C ILE A 860 5.10 23.50 15.63
N GLY A 861 5.74 22.33 15.76
CA GLY A 861 5.31 21.11 15.07
C GLY A 861 3.89 20.66 15.46
N LEU A 862 3.53 20.79 16.73
CA LEU A 862 2.15 20.57 17.21
C LEU A 862 1.17 21.56 16.57
N ALA A 863 1.53 22.84 16.47
CA ALA A 863 0.68 23.82 15.79
C ALA A 863 0.45 23.47 14.30
N GLU A 864 1.46 22.96 13.61
CA GLU A 864 1.34 22.47 12.22
C GLU A 864 0.40 21.27 12.12
N ALA A 865 0.52 20.29 13.04
CA ALA A 865 -0.38 19.13 13.10
C ALA A 865 -1.83 19.52 13.41
N LEU A 866 -2.04 20.46 14.34
CA LEU A 866 -3.36 21.01 14.68
C LEU A 866 -4.00 21.75 13.51
N LEU A 867 -3.21 22.50 12.73
CA LEU A 867 -3.69 23.15 11.51
C LEU A 867 -4.22 22.10 10.52
N ARG A 868 -3.46 21.03 10.26
CA ARG A 868 -3.87 19.93 9.37
C ARG A 868 -5.15 19.25 9.86
N LYS A 869 -5.24 18.93 11.17
CA LYS A 869 -6.44 18.35 11.80
C LYS A 869 -7.66 19.25 11.57
N LYS A 870 -7.54 20.54 11.91
CA LYS A 870 -8.63 21.52 11.76
C LYS A 870 -9.12 21.65 10.33
N VAL A 871 -8.19 21.72 9.37
CA VAL A 871 -8.53 21.82 7.95
C VAL A 871 -9.23 20.55 7.46
N SER A 872 -8.70 19.38 7.80
CA SER A 872 -9.31 18.10 7.43
C SER A 872 -10.73 17.94 8.00
N SER A 873 -10.95 18.30 9.27
CA SER A 873 -12.28 18.29 9.87
C SER A 873 -13.23 19.22 9.12
N LYS A 874 -12.81 20.46 8.85
CA LYS A 874 -13.61 21.45 8.10
C LYS A 874 -13.96 20.97 6.68
N MET A 875 -13.04 20.27 6.00
CA MET A 875 -13.31 19.68 4.69
C MET A 875 -14.38 18.59 4.78
N LYS A 876 -14.26 17.66 5.74
CA LYS A 876 -15.25 16.58 5.96
C LYS A 876 -16.63 17.15 6.31
N GLU A 877 -16.69 18.19 7.15
CA GLU A 877 -17.92 18.91 7.51
C GLU A 877 -18.60 19.52 6.29
N GLN A 878 -17.88 20.29 5.46
CA GLN A 878 -18.45 20.91 4.26
C GLN A 878 -18.95 19.88 3.23
N ILE A 879 -18.26 18.75 3.09
CA ILE A 879 -18.70 17.65 2.22
C ILE A 879 -20.02 17.07 2.73
N GLU A 880 -20.12 16.85 4.05
CA GLU A 880 -21.35 16.36 4.66
C GLU A 880 -22.52 17.36 4.51
N GLU A 881 -22.28 18.65 4.79
CA GLU A 881 -23.30 19.71 4.65
C GLU A 881 -23.83 19.82 3.22
N LYS A 882 -22.93 19.85 2.23
CA LYS A 882 -23.33 19.92 0.82
C LYS A 882 -24.04 18.64 0.37
N SER A 883 -23.69 17.48 0.93
CA SER A 883 -24.40 16.22 0.64
C SER A 883 -25.85 16.28 1.11
N LYS A 884 -26.12 16.89 2.28
CA LYS A 884 -27.49 17.10 2.81
C LYS A 884 -28.33 18.01 1.91
N GLN A 885 -27.69 18.90 1.13
CA GLN A 885 -28.36 19.79 0.18
C GLN A 885 -28.71 19.11 -1.16
N GLY A 886 -28.65 17.77 -1.23
CA GLY A 886 -29.05 17.01 -2.42
C GLY A 886 -28.01 17.02 -3.54
N LYS A 887 -26.75 17.38 -3.26
CA LYS A 887 -25.61 17.24 -4.19
C LYS A 887 -24.84 15.95 -3.88
N PRO A 888 -25.17 14.80 -4.48
CA PRO A 888 -24.51 13.53 -4.16
C PRO A 888 -23.06 13.41 -4.63
N LYS A 889 -22.52 14.41 -5.37
CA LYS A 889 -21.23 14.31 -6.09
C LYS A 889 -20.36 15.56 -5.92
N ILE A 890 -20.05 15.96 -4.69
CA ILE A 890 -19.22 17.16 -4.44
C ILE A 890 -17.75 16.84 -4.67
N GLY A 891 -17.10 17.59 -5.58
CA GLY A 891 -15.64 17.54 -5.74
C GLY A 891 -14.92 18.37 -4.66
N LEU A 892 -13.67 18.02 -4.36
CA LEU A 892 -12.83 18.81 -3.44
C LEU A 892 -12.55 20.23 -3.97
N ASP A 893 -12.59 20.42 -5.30
CA ASP A 893 -12.45 21.73 -5.94
C ASP A 893 -13.58 22.70 -5.58
N GLU A 894 -14.76 22.18 -5.22
CA GLU A 894 -15.93 22.97 -4.84
C GLU A 894 -15.90 23.45 -3.38
N LEU A 895 -14.95 23.01 -2.55
CA LEU A 895 -14.84 23.43 -1.15
C LEU A 895 -14.26 24.85 -1.04
N GLU A 896 -14.89 25.70 -0.23
CA GLU A 896 -14.58 27.13 -0.12
C GLU A 896 -14.17 27.52 1.31
N GLY A 897 -13.38 28.59 1.44
CA GLY A 897 -12.98 29.13 2.75
C GLY A 897 -12.10 28.20 3.59
N ILE A 898 -11.38 27.28 2.95
CA ILE A 898 -10.39 26.43 3.63
C ILE A 898 -9.07 27.20 3.70
N ASP A 899 -8.64 27.56 4.91
CA ASP A 899 -7.39 28.29 5.13
C ASP A 899 -6.31 27.34 5.63
N PHE A 900 -5.20 27.28 4.90
CA PHE A 900 -4.03 26.49 5.23
C PHE A 900 -2.87 27.35 5.76
N LYS A 901 -3.10 28.64 6.06
CA LYS A 901 -2.01 29.56 6.42
C LYS A 901 -1.74 29.52 7.91
N LEU A 902 -0.52 29.10 8.25
CA LEU A 902 0.07 29.29 9.55
C LEU A 902 0.62 30.73 9.65
N ASN A 903 0.25 31.45 10.69
CA ASN A 903 0.74 32.79 11.01
C ASN A 903 0.72 33.00 12.54
N GLU A 904 1.18 34.14 13.03
CA GLU A 904 1.30 34.42 14.46
C GLU A 904 -0.04 34.24 15.22
N SER A 905 -1.16 34.73 14.66
CA SER A 905 -2.46 34.63 15.31
C SER A 905 -3.03 33.22 15.23
N THR A 906 -2.85 32.53 14.10
CA THR A 906 -3.30 31.15 13.91
C THR A 906 -2.52 30.20 14.82
N ILE A 907 -1.20 30.34 14.97
CA ILE A 907 -0.39 29.53 15.90
C ILE A 907 -0.92 29.68 17.32
N ARG A 908 -1.10 30.93 17.77
CA ARG A 908 -1.65 31.23 19.08
C ARG A 908 -3.02 30.59 19.27
N GLN A 909 -3.94 30.82 18.33
CA GLN A 909 -5.30 30.30 18.39
C GLN A 909 -5.35 28.77 18.47
N LEU A 910 -4.51 28.07 17.68
CA LEU A 910 -4.48 26.61 17.68
C LEU A 910 -3.94 26.06 19.01
N LEU A 911 -2.82 26.60 19.51
CA LEU A 911 -2.21 26.12 20.74
C LEU A 911 -3.03 26.49 21.99
N GLU A 912 -3.73 27.63 22.01
CA GLU A 912 -4.57 28.05 23.14
C GLU A 912 -5.91 27.32 23.21
N ASN A 913 -6.53 27.02 22.06
CA ASN A 913 -7.91 26.51 22.02
C ASN A 913 -8.03 25.02 21.70
N GLU A 914 -7.09 24.46 20.94
CA GLU A 914 -7.19 23.09 20.40
C GLU A 914 -6.24 22.11 21.11
N ALA A 915 -5.29 22.61 21.92
CA ALA A 915 -4.35 21.80 22.68
C ALA A 915 -4.53 21.98 24.20
N LYS A 916 -4.29 20.92 24.96
CA LYS A 916 -4.28 20.94 26.43
C LYS A 916 -2.84 21.00 26.97
N ASP A 917 -2.69 21.54 28.18
CA ASP A 917 -1.43 21.54 28.94
C ASP A 917 -0.26 22.24 28.20
N ILE A 918 -0.58 23.32 27.49
CA ILE A 918 0.40 24.23 26.87
C ILE A 918 0.39 25.57 27.64
N THR A 919 1.56 26.02 28.07
CA THR A 919 1.71 27.26 28.82
C THR A 919 1.78 28.49 27.91
N PRO A 920 1.38 29.69 28.38
CA PRO A 920 1.52 30.93 27.60
C PRO A 920 2.96 31.20 27.13
N ILE A 921 3.95 30.80 27.94
CA ILE A 921 5.37 30.95 27.61
C ILE A 921 5.76 30.07 26.40
N GLU A 922 5.29 28.82 26.36
CA GLU A 922 5.52 27.93 25.23
C GLU A 922 4.87 28.46 23.94
N ILE A 923 3.68 29.03 24.05
CA ILE A 923 2.98 29.68 22.92
C ILE A 923 3.79 30.88 22.41
N ASP A 924 4.24 31.76 23.30
CA ASP A 924 5.03 32.93 22.93
C ASP A 924 6.35 32.54 22.25
N GLN A 925 7.01 31.48 22.75
CA GLN A 925 8.23 30.94 22.16
C GLN A 925 7.99 30.39 20.74
N ALA A 926 6.91 29.65 20.52
CA ALA A 926 6.55 29.13 19.19
C ALA A 926 6.24 30.27 18.20
N VAL A 927 5.53 31.31 18.66
CA VAL A 927 5.24 32.50 17.85
C VAL A 927 6.53 33.26 17.51
N ASP A 928 7.45 33.42 18.46
CA ASP A 928 8.72 34.10 18.20
C ASP A 928 9.64 33.31 17.27
N LEU A 929 9.65 31.98 17.39
CA LEU A 929 10.31 31.10 16.42
C LEU A 929 9.74 31.31 15.02
N TYR A 930 8.41 31.36 14.86
CA TYR A 930 7.78 31.63 13.58
C TYR A 930 8.17 33.01 13.00
N LYS A 931 8.25 34.06 13.83
CA LYS A 931 8.74 35.38 13.38
C LYS A 931 10.18 35.33 12.88
N ILE A 932 11.06 34.58 13.56
CA ILE A 932 12.44 34.39 13.11
C ILE A 932 12.45 33.64 11.77
N LEU A 933 11.65 32.58 11.64
CA LEU A 933 11.49 31.90 10.36
C LEU A 933 11.06 32.87 9.27
N LYS A 934 10.08 33.73 9.54
CA LYS A 934 9.59 34.76 8.63
C LYS A 934 10.66 35.76 8.24
N GLU A 935 11.50 36.21 9.15
CA GLU A 935 12.56 37.16 8.81
C GLU A 935 13.68 36.53 7.97
N ASP A 936 14.13 35.34 8.38
CA ASP A 936 15.38 34.75 7.90
C ASP A 936 15.19 33.80 6.71
N TYR A 937 14.03 33.14 6.60
CA TYR A 937 13.80 32.09 5.60
C TYR A 937 12.51 32.26 4.80
N ILE A 938 11.36 32.56 5.43
CA ILE A 938 10.04 32.49 4.77
C ILE A 938 9.40 33.84 4.39
N GLY A 939 10.03 34.96 4.72
CA GLY A 939 9.49 36.29 4.43
C GLY A 939 9.91 36.81 3.07
N LEU A 940 8.92 37.32 2.33
CA LEU A 940 9.13 37.83 0.98
C LEU A 940 9.59 39.29 0.96
N ASP A 941 9.59 39.98 2.09
CA ASP A 941 10.01 41.38 2.19
C ASP A 941 11.53 41.52 2.41
N SER A 942 12.21 40.45 2.84
CA SER A 942 13.64 40.47 3.13
C SER A 942 14.47 39.94 1.95
N ALA A 943 15.57 40.61 1.62
CA ALA A 943 16.48 40.14 0.56
C ALA A 943 17.08 38.76 0.89
N LYS A 944 17.27 38.46 2.18
CA LYS A 944 17.74 37.15 2.66
C LYS A 944 16.70 36.05 2.42
N GLY A 945 15.44 36.29 2.78
CA GLY A 945 14.35 35.34 2.59
C GLY A 945 14.09 35.06 1.10
N LYS A 946 14.13 36.09 0.23
CA LYS A 946 14.03 35.90 -1.23
C LYS A 946 15.11 34.98 -1.77
N LYS A 947 16.39 35.26 -1.43
CA LYS A 947 17.52 34.44 -1.88
C LYS A 947 17.37 33.00 -1.40
N PHE A 948 17.02 32.81 -0.12
CA PHE A 948 16.82 31.48 0.44
C PHE A 948 15.72 30.71 -0.29
N PHE A 949 14.57 31.34 -0.59
CA PHE A 949 13.49 30.66 -1.31
C PHE A 949 13.86 30.24 -2.71
N ASP A 950 14.63 31.06 -3.43
CA ASP A 950 15.07 30.72 -4.77
C ASP A 950 15.97 29.47 -4.72
N GLU A 951 16.88 29.41 -3.74
CA GLU A 951 17.73 28.22 -3.49
C GLU A 951 16.90 27.01 -3.04
N PHE A 952 15.94 27.20 -2.15
CA PHE A 952 15.10 26.13 -1.62
C PHE A 952 14.12 25.59 -2.67
N ALA A 953 13.61 26.43 -3.56
CA ALA A 953 12.79 25.98 -4.69
C ALA A 953 13.57 25.10 -5.66
N LEU A 954 14.85 25.41 -5.88
CA LEU A 954 15.74 24.54 -6.67
C LEU A 954 16.05 23.24 -5.94
N TYR A 955 16.25 23.29 -4.62
CA TYR A 955 16.46 22.10 -3.79
C TYR A 955 15.30 21.09 -3.89
N LEU A 956 14.05 21.56 -3.92
CA LEU A 956 12.87 20.72 -4.06
C LEU A 956 12.63 20.20 -5.48
N ASN A 957 13.37 20.70 -6.48
CA ASN A 957 13.16 20.32 -7.87
C ASN A 957 14.12 19.19 -8.27
N PRO A 958 13.62 18.00 -8.67
CA PRO A 958 14.45 16.83 -9.00
C PRO A 958 15.37 17.05 -10.20
N ALA A 959 15.13 18.08 -11.04
CA ALA A 959 16.02 18.43 -12.14
C ALA A 959 17.27 19.20 -11.68
N PHE A 960 17.26 19.76 -10.47
CA PHE A 960 18.32 20.62 -9.92
C PHE A 960 18.89 20.13 -8.61
N SER A 961 18.18 19.27 -7.88
CA SER A 961 18.68 18.65 -6.65
C SER A 961 20.00 17.95 -6.96
N GLU A 962 21.10 18.55 -6.52
CA GLU A 962 22.41 17.91 -6.54
C GLU A 962 22.32 16.60 -5.77
N GLU A 963 23.07 15.59 -6.22
CA GLU A 963 23.21 14.32 -5.51
C GLU A 963 23.70 14.63 -4.08
N GLY A 964 22.86 14.33 -3.07
CA GLY A 964 23.06 14.75 -1.67
C GLY A 964 21.98 15.69 -1.08
N GLY A 965 20.92 16.04 -1.81
CA GLY A 965 19.70 16.68 -1.23
C GLY A 965 18.80 15.71 -0.45
N TYR A 966 17.73 16.21 0.18
CA TYR A 966 16.72 15.36 0.81
C TYR A 966 15.88 14.69 -0.28
N THR A 967 16.05 13.38 -0.42
CA THR A 967 15.52 12.54 -1.51
C THR A 967 14.34 11.66 -1.08
N PHE A 968 13.96 11.75 0.20
CA PHE A 968 12.92 10.94 0.81
C PHE A 968 11.54 11.64 0.84
N THR A 969 10.53 10.96 1.39
CA THR A 969 9.17 11.52 1.54
C THR A 969 9.20 12.85 2.31
N PHE A 970 8.67 13.92 1.72
CA PHE A 970 8.91 15.28 2.22
C PHE A 970 7.75 15.84 3.06
N GLY A 971 6.53 15.79 2.54
CA GLY A 971 5.36 16.49 3.06
C GLY A 971 4.25 15.56 3.57
N LEU A 972 4.61 14.37 4.05
CA LEU A 972 3.65 13.45 4.68
C LEU A 972 2.82 14.11 5.79
N PRO A 973 3.40 14.94 6.71
CA PRO A 973 2.63 15.58 7.77
C PRO A 973 1.55 16.58 7.31
N ASP A 974 1.65 17.13 6.10
CA ASP A 974 0.64 18.03 5.50
C ASP A 974 -0.41 17.27 4.67
N THR A 975 -0.19 15.99 4.41
CA THR A 975 -0.99 15.19 3.48
C THR A 975 -2.03 14.35 4.21
N ASP A 976 -3.31 14.57 3.91
CA ASP A 976 -4.39 13.75 4.44
C ASP A 976 -4.80 12.64 3.45
N PHE A 977 -4.30 11.43 3.68
CA PHE A 977 -4.57 10.26 2.85
C PHE A 977 -6.02 9.75 2.91
N SER A 978 -6.88 10.26 3.81
CA SER A 978 -8.32 9.96 3.75
C SER A 978 -8.99 10.50 2.47
N PHE A 979 -8.32 11.44 1.79
CA PHE A 979 -8.73 11.97 0.49
C PHE A 979 -8.00 11.33 -0.71
N VAL A 980 -7.36 10.18 -0.50
CA VAL A 980 -6.66 9.38 -1.51
C VAL A 980 -7.33 8.01 -1.61
N THR A 981 -7.34 7.42 -2.81
CA THR A 981 -8.01 6.14 -3.05
C THR A 981 -7.04 5.12 -3.62
N PHE A 982 -6.29 4.46 -2.75
CA PHE A 982 -5.23 3.51 -3.12
C PHE A 982 -5.75 2.33 -3.94
N ARG A 983 -7.00 1.89 -3.73
CA ARG A 983 -7.59 0.84 -4.57
C ARG A 983 -7.68 1.19 -6.06
N GLY A 984 -7.59 2.48 -6.42
CA GLY A 984 -7.46 2.93 -7.82
C GLY A 984 -6.22 2.39 -8.54
N THR A 985 -5.17 2.01 -7.79
CA THR A 985 -3.93 1.42 -8.33
C THR A 985 -3.97 -0.11 -8.49
N GLY A 986 -5.04 -0.76 -7.99
CA GLY A 986 -5.17 -2.20 -7.92
C GLY A 986 -4.92 -2.78 -6.51
N PRO A 987 -5.24 -4.08 -6.29
CA PRO A 987 -5.33 -4.65 -4.95
C PRO A 987 -3.99 -4.90 -4.25
N ARG A 988 -2.86 -4.93 -4.98
CA ARG A 988 -1.54 -5.34 -4.46
C ARG A 988 -0.52 -4.19 -4.44
N LEU A 989 -0.96 -2.95 -4.24
CA LEU A 989 -0.10 -1.77 -4.28
C LEU A 989 1.10 -1.89 -3.32
N VAL A 990 0.82 -2.12 -2.03
CA VAL A 990 1.84 -2.17 -0.97
C VAL A 990 2.78 -3.36 -1.18
N ALA A 991 2.22 -4.55 -1.43
CA ALA A 991 3.02 -5.75 -1.70
C ALA A 991 3.95 -5.59 -2.90
N ARG A 992 3.46 -5.05 -4.02
CA ARG A 992 4.29 -4.79 -5.20
C ARG A 992 5.39 -3.78 -4.88
N ALA A 993 5.04 -2.68 -4.23
CA ALA A 993 6.00 -1.68 -3.82
C ALA A 993 7.12 -2.31 -2.96
N ILE A 994 6.80 -3.08 -1.93
CA ILE A 994 7.81 -3.65 -1.03
C ILE A 994 8.64 -4.74 -1.71
N LYS A 995 8.04 -5.56 -2.58
CA LYS A 995 8.78 -6.57 -3.34
C LYS A 995 9.76 -5.98 -4.34
N ASP A 996 9.42 -4.84 -4.96
CA ASP A 996 10.38 -4.08 -5.75
C ASP A 996 11.58 -3.64 -4.88
N THR A 997 11.34 -3.24 -3.62
CA THR A 997 12.40 -2.92 -2.66
C THR A 997 13.24 -4.15 -2.30
N ALA A 998 12.61 -5.31 -2.12
CA ALA A 998 13.32 -6.58 -1.88
C ALA A 998 14.25 -6.96 -3.04
N GLN A 999 13.81 -6.72 -4.29
CA GLN A 999 14.66 -6.93 -5.46
C GLN A 999 15.90 -6.01 -5.44
N ILE A 1000 15.74 -4.76 -5.02
CA ILE A 1000 16.85 -3.81 -4.85
C ILE A 1000 17.78 -4.28 -3.72
N GLU A 1001 17.24 -4.69 -2.57
CA GLU A 1001 18.01 -5.24 -1.44
C GLU A 1001 18.93 -6.38 -1.90
N GLN A 1002 18.38 -7.37 -2.61
CA GLN A 1002 19.14 -8.54 -3.02
C GLN A 1002 20.13 -8.27 -4.16
N LYS A 1003 19.67 -7.64 -5.24
CA LYS A 1003 20.44 -7.53 -6.50
C LYS A 1003 21.29 -6.27 -6.59
N VAL A 1004 20.84 -5.15 -5.99
CA VAL A 1004 21.58 -3.88 -6.05
C VAL A 1004 22.52 -3.79 -4.86
N ILE A 1005 21.98 -3.83 -3.63
CA ILE A 1005 22.77 -3.63 -2.42
C ILE A 1005 23.72 -4.79 -2.17
N GLY A 1006 23.25 -6.03 -2.38
CA GLY A 1006 24.09 -7.22 -2.31
C GLY A 1006 25.33 -7.16 -3.22
N ASN A 1007 25.23 -6.51 -4.39
CA ASN A 1007 26.38 -6.27 -5.27
C ASN A 1007 27.22 -5.06 -4.85
N ILE A 1008 26.60 -3.98 -4.37
CA ILE A 1008 27.33 -2.81 -3.83
C ILE A 1008 28.22 -3.20 -2.65
N PHE A 1009 27.73 -4.02 -1.72
CA PHE A 1009 28.54 -4.50 -0.58
C PHE A 1009 29.75 -5.33 -1.00
N LYS A 1010 29.69 -6.00 -2.18
CA LYS A 1010 30.80 -6.76 -2.74
C LYS A 1010 31.80 -5.89 -3.50
N LEU A 1011 31.45 -4.66 -3.92
CA LEU A 1011 32.29 -3.82 -4.78
C LEU A 1011 33.69 -3.60 -4.20
N ASP A 1012 33.84 -3.34 -2.90
CA ASP A 1012 35.15 -3.15 -2.27
C ASP A 1012 36.06 -4.39 -2.47
N SER A 1013 35.51 -5.59 -2.28
CA SER A 1013 36.23 -6.84 -2.49
C SER A 1013 36.55 -7.11 -3.96
N ILE A 1014 35.61 -6.79 -4.87
CA ILE A 1014 35.79 -6.93 -6.32
C ILE A 1014 36.93 -6.02 -6.79
N ILE A 1015 36.87 -4.73 -6.42
CA ILE A 1015 37.88 -3.72 -6.79
C ILE A 1015 39.26 -4.11 -6.27
N LYS A 1016 39.38 -4.51 -4.99
CA LYS A 1016 40.67 -4.93 -4.40
C LYS A 1016 41.23 -6.19 -5.08
N THR A 1017 40.38 -7.18 -5.34
CA THR A 1017 40.81 -8.43 -5.99
C THR A 1017 41.27 -8.16 -7.41
N MET A 1018 40.50 -7.38 -8.18
CA MET A 1018 40.87 -6.97 -9.54
C MET A 1018 42.22 -6.23 -9.58
N ALA A 1019 42.50 -5.40 -8.57
CA ALA A 1019 43.76 -4.66 -8.50
C ALA A 1019 45.00 -5.55 -8.29
N ILE A 1020 44.86 -6.73 -7.67
CA ILE A 1020 45.98 -7.53 -7.13
C ILE A 1020 46.13 -8.91 -7.79
N ASP A 1021 45.05 -9.56 -8.27
CA ASP A 1021 45.03 -10.96 -8.74
C ASP A 1021 45.85 -11.19 -10.04
N GLY A 1022 46.32 -10.13 -10.71
CA GLY A 1022 47.17 -10.22 -11.91
C GLY A 1022 46.49 -10.82 -13.15
N LYS A 1023 45.26 -11.33 -13.02
CA LYS A 1023 44.43 -11.86 -14.13
C LYS A 1023 43.91 -10.77 -15.07
N HIS A 1024 43.85 -9.52 -14.59
CA HIS A 1024 43.33 -8.36 -15.33
C HIS A 1024 41.93 -8.63 -15.93
N ASP A 1025 41.05 -9.22 -15.13
CA ASP A 1025 39.69 -9.60 -15.55
C ASP A 1025 38.64 -8.57 -15.09
N PHE A 1026 37.81 -8.12 -16.03
CA PHE A 1026 36.71 -7.20 -15.77
C PHE A 1026 35.38 -7.90 -15.46
N GLU A 1027 35.26 -9.21 -15.74
CA GLU A 1027 33.99 -9.93 -15.71
C GLU A 1027 33.25 -9.81 -14.36
N PRO A 1028 33.89 -9.90 -13.18
CA PRO A 1028 33.20 -9.75 -11.90
C PRO A 1028 32.53 -8.37 -11.74
N LEU A 1029 33.20 -7.30 -12.18
CA LEU A 1029 32.65 -5.95 -12.14
C LEU A 1029 31.53 -5.76 -13.17
N VAL A 1030 31.72 -6.26 -14.40
CA VAL A 1030 30.72 -6.18 -15.47
C VAL A 1030 29.44 -6.92 -15.08
N GLN A 1031 29.56 -8.09 -14.46
CA GLN A 1031 28.42 -8.87 -13.98
C GLN A 1031 27.70 -8.17 -12.81
N ALA A 1032 28.44 -7.59 -11.85
CA ALA A 1032 27.83 -6.81 -10.76
C ALA A 1032 27.07 -5.58 -11.29
N LEU A 1033 27.66 -4.82 -12.23
CA LEU A 1033 27.00 -3.67 -12.84
C LEU A 1033 25.80 -4.07 -13.70
N TYR A 1034 25.86 -5.21 -14.37
CA TYR A 1034 24.72 -5.78 -15.10
C TYR A 1034 23.56 -6.10 -14.17
N GLU A 1035 23.79 -6.82 -13.07
CA GLU A 1035 22.74 -7.19 -12.11
C GLU A 1035 22.13 -5.96 -11.42
N ILE A 1036 22.96 -4.96 -11.06
CA ILE A 1036 22.49 -3.69 -10.51
C ILE A 1036 21.58 -2.98 -11.53
N LYS A 1037 22.05 -2.83 -12.77
CA LYS A 1037 21.31 -2.16 -13.84
C LYS A 1037 20.00 -2.86 -14.11
N ASP A 1038 20.02 -4.17 -14.36
CA ASP A 1038 18.85 -5.00 -14.68
C ASP A 1038 17.77 -4.89 -13.59
N ALA A 1039 18.16 -4.99 -12.32
CA ALA A 1039 17.25 -4.83 -11.20
C ALA A 1039 16.60 -3.44 -11.12
N LEU A 1040 17.36 -2.38 -11.42
CA LEU A 1040 16.85 -1.01 -11.43
C LEU A 1040 16.00 -0.71 -12.67
N GLU A 1041 16.32 -1.30 -13.82
CA GLU A 1041 15.52 -1.16 -15.04
C GLU A 1041 14.14 -1.80 -14.88
N ASP A 1042 14.06 -2.96 -14.23
CA ASP A 1042 12.79 -3.63 -13.92
C ASP A 1042 11.85 -2.75 -13.08
N VAL A 1043 12.41 -1.97 -12.15
CA VAL A 1043 11.64 -1.19 -11.17
C VAL A 1043 11.37 0.24 -11.64
N HIS A 1044 12.39 0.92 -12.19
CA HIS A 1044 12.38 2.35 -12.48
C HIS A 1044 12.52 2.69 -13.97
N GLY A 1045 12.80 1.69 -14.81
CA GLY A 1045 13.03 1.87 -16.23
C GLY A 1045 14.50 2.11 -16.60
N PRO A 1046 14.80 2.09 -17.91
CA PRO A 1046 16.16 2.00 -18.42
C PRO A 1046 17.06 3.19 -18.09
N ASP A 1047 16.53 4.42 -18.09
CA ASP A 1047 17.36 5.61 -17.88
C ASP A 1047 17.98 5.63 -16.46
N TYR A 1048 17.21 5.27 -15.43
CA TYR A 1048 17.71 5.25 -14.05
C TYR A 1048 18.71 4.11 -13.81
N GLY A 1049 18.42 2.90 -14.31
CA GLY A 1049 19.36 1.77 -14.21
C GLY A 1049 20.69 2.06 -14.89
N GLN A 1050 20.66 2.71 -16.07
CA GLN A 1050 21.86 3.12 -16.79
C GLN A 1050 22.62 4.25 -16.08
N LYS A 1051 21.92 5.20 -15.44
CA LYS A 1051 22.54 6.25 -14.59
C LYS A 1051 23.41 5.64 -13.50
N VAL A 1052 22.86 4.72 -12.71
CA VAL A 1052 23.57 4.09 -11.59
C VAL A 1052 24.78 3.30 -12.09
N ALA A 1053 24.61 2.50 -13.15
CA ALA A 1053 25.73 1.75 -13.73
C ALA A 1053 26.82 2.66 -14.30
N HIS A 1054 26.44 3.78 -14.93
CA HIS A 1054 27.36 4.79 -15.43
C HIS A 1054 28.20 5.39 -14.30
N HIS A 1055 27.57 5.89 -13.24
CA HIS A 1055 28.24 6.52 -12.11
C HIS A 1055 29.18 5.58 -11.37
N LEU A 1056 28.77 4.34 -11.13
CA LEU A 1056 29.64 3.31 -10.55
C LEU A 1056 30.84 2.99 -11.45
N ALA A 1057 30.62 2.84 -12.77
CA ALA A 1057 31.70 2.59 -13.72
C ALA A 1057 32.71 3.76 -13.79
N VAL A 1058 32.23 5.00 -13.80
CA VAL A 1058 33.08 6.21 -13.81
C VAL A 1058 33.90 6.31 -12.52
N ALA A 1059 33.29 6.07 -11.35
CA ALA A 1059 34.01 6.05 -10.09
C ALA A 1059 35.12 4.98 -10.09
N VAL A 1060 34.82 3.77 -10.57
CA VAL A 1060 35.84 2.70 -10.68
C VAL A 1060 36.97 3.11 -11.63
N VAL A 1061 36.67 3.68 -12.80
CA VAL A 1061 37.73 4.17 -13.70
C VAL A 1061 38.57 5.24 -13.01
N ASN A 1062 37.96 6.19 -12.31
CA ASN A 1062 38.69 7.24 -11.56
C ASN A 1062 39.59 6.64 -10.46
N PHE A 1063 39.24 5.49 -9.89
CA PHE A 1063 40.08 4.78 -8.94
C PHE A 1063 41.32 4.13 -9.60
N PHE A 1064 41.15 3.50 -10.75
CA PHE A 1064 42.21 2.75 -11.42
C PHE A 1064 43.07 3.58 -12.39
N LYS A 1065 42.59 4.73 -12.82
CA LYS A 1065 43.21 5.52 -13.90
C LYS A 1065 44.60 6.02 -13.53
N LYS A 1066 45.57 5.69 -14.38
CA LYS A 1066 46.98 6.09 -14.23
C LYS A 1066 47.22 7.56 -14.56
N ASP A 1067 48.20 8.18 -13.93
CA ASP A 1067 48.65 9.54 -14.18
C ASP A 1067 49.06 9.77 -15.62
N THR A 1068 48.78 10.97 -16.07
CA THR A 1068 49.18 11.42 -17.40
C THR A 1068 50.69 11.60 -17.52
N LEU A 1069 51.34 12.10 -16.45
CA LEU A 1069 52.78 12.29 -16.39
C LEU A 1069 53.55 10.96 -16.25
N ALA A 1070 52.97 9.94 -15.62
CA ALA A 1070 53.57 8.61 -15.55
C ALA A 1070 53.52 7.84 -16.89
N ARG A 1071 52.70 8.30 -17.84
CA ARG A 1071 52.54 7.70 -19.17
C ARG A 1071 53.47 8.29 -20.24
N SER A 1072 54.13 9.43 -19.97
CA SER A 1072 55.01 10.09 -20.94
C SER A 1072 56.43 9.52 -20.88
N TYR A 1073 57.03 9.26 -22.05
CA TYR A 1073 58.37 8.67 -22.18
C TYR A 1073 59.48 9.57 -21.57
N PHE A 1074 59.30 10.90 -21.60
CA PHE A 1074 60.27 11.84 -21.05
C PHE A 1074 60.27 11.90 -19.52
N THR A 1075 59.12 11.69 -18.89
CA THR A 1075 58.94 11.79 -17.45
C THR A 1075 59.00 10.44 -16.77
N ALA A 1076 58.67 9.34 -17.47
CA ALA A 1076 58.67 7.96 -16.95
C ALA A 1076 59.91 7.59 -16.12
N PRO A 1077 61.17 7.91 -16.53
CA PRO A 1077 62.35 7.61 -15.73
C PRO A 1077 62.41 8.37 -14.39
N PHE A 1078 61.81 9.56 -14.32
CA PHE A 1078 61.80 10.44 -13.14
C PHE A 1078 60.64 10.15 -12.18
N VAL A 1079 59.69 9.30 -12.58
CA VAL A 1079 58.54 8.89 -11.74
C VAL A 1079 58.63 7.44 -11.27
N THR A 1080 59.60 6.65 -11.75
CA THR A 1080 59.83 5.25 -11.37
C THR A 1080 59.90 5.07 -9.83
N GLY A 1081 59.09 4.14 -9.28
CA GLY A 1081 59.07 3.82 -7.84
C GLY A 1081 58.10 4.64 -6.99
N ARG A 1082 57.13 5.32 -7.61
CA ARG A 1082 56.05 6.06 -6.93
C ARG A 1082 54.68 5.54 -7.38
N PRO A 1083 53.62 5.65 -6.55
CA PRO A 1083 52.25 5.41 -7.00
C PRO A 1083 51.87 6.38 -8.12
N HIS A 1084 51.11 5.88 -9.10
CA HIS A 1084 50.67 6.62 -10.29
C HIS A 1084 49.15 6.60 -10.49
N SER A 1085 48.39 6.14 -9.51
CA SER A 1085 46.94 6.02 -9.57
C SER A 1085 46.39 5.99 -8.14
N MET A 1086 45.10 6.25 -7.97
CA MET A 1086 44.46 6.16 -6.65
C MET A 1086 44.56 4.75 -6.07
N VAL A 1087 44.39 3.73 -6.91
CA VAL A 1087 44.55 2.33 -6.51
C VAL A 1087 45.96 2.03 -6.00
N ALA A 1088 47.00 2.54 -6.67
CA ALA A 1088 48.38 2.37 -6.22
C ALA A 1088 48.67 3.16 -4.93
N GLU A 1089 48.13 4.36 -4.78
CA GLU A 1089 48.28 5.17 -3.56
C GLU A 1089 47.65 4.49 -2.33
N ILE A 1090 46.50 3.83 -2.52
CA ILE A 1090 45.71 3.27 -1.43
C ILE A 1090 46.07 1.80 -1.12
N LEU A 1091 46.37 0.99 -2.14
CA LEU A 1091 46.65 -0.44 -1.99
C LEU A 1091 48.13 -0.81 -2.17
N GLY A 1092 48.96 0.11 -2.69
CA GLY A 1092 50.32 -0.18 -3.17
C GLY A 1092 51.44 -0.08 -2.16
N GLY A 1093 51.22 -0.56 -0.93
CA GLY A 1093 52.27 -0.70 0.10
C GLY A 1093 53.42 -1.64 -0.31
N GLU A 1094 53.66 -2.73 0.43
CA GLU A 1094 54.73 -3.70 0.13
C GLU A 1094 54.55 -4.48 -1.21
N PHE A 1095 53.49 -4.19 -1.98
CA PHE A 1095 53.11 -4.90 -3.20
C PHE A 1095 53.41 -4.05 -4.45
N SER A 1096 54.46 -4.43 -5.20
CA SER A 1096 54.91 -3.73 -6.41
C SER A 1096 54.12 -4.06 -7.70
N ASN A 1097 53.02 -4.83 -7.61
CA ASN A 1097 52.24 -5.29 -8.77
C ASN A 1097 50.75 -4.94 -8.62
N ILE A 1098 50.41 -3.67 -8.81
CA ILE A 1098 49.00 -3.21 -8.89
C ILE A 1098 48.62 -2.98 -10.35
N TRP A 1099 47.43 -3.44 -10.72
CA TRP A 1099 46.88 -3.18 -12.04
C TRP A 1099 46.39 -1.73 -12.14
N GLU A 1100 47.15 -0.88 -12.83
CA GLU A 1100 46.77 0.50 -13.15
C GLU A 1100 46.21 0.59 -14.57
N TRP A 1101 45.19 1.42 -14.81
CA TRP A 1101 44.52 1.50 -16.11
C TRP A 1101 45.00 2.70 -16.93
N ASP A 1102 45.48 2.41 -18.13
CA ASP A 1102 45.67 3.42 -19.19
C ASP A 1102 44.33 3.74 -19.90
N VAL A 1103 44.35 4.63 -20.90
CA VAL A 1103 43.09 4.99 -21.62
C VAL A 1103 42.56 3.78 -22.39
N GLY A 1104 43.46 2.94 -22.94
CA GLY A 1104 43.09 1.72 -23.66
C GLY A 1104 42.36 0.71 -22.78
N THR A 1105 42.86 0.47 -21.56
CA THR A 1105 42.31 -0.46 -20.57
C THR A 1105 40.95 0.02 -20.08
N ALA A 1106 40.80 1.31 -19.77
CA ALA A 1106 39.51 1.90 -19.43
C ALA A 1106 38.49 1.79 -20.60
N ASP A 1107 38.96 1.92 -21.85
CA ASP A 1107 38.11 1.74 -23.04
C ASP A 1107 37.62 0.30 -23.21
N GLN A 1108 38.46 -0.68 -22.84
CA GLN A 1108 38.10 -2.10 -22.85
C GLN A 1108 36.98 -2.39 -21.86
N LEU A 1109 36.99 -1.79 -20.66
CA LEU A 1109 35.85 -1.89 -19.73
C LEU A 1109 34.56 -1.39 -20.38
N PHE A 1110 34.55 -0.18 -20.95
CA PHE A 1110 33.35 0.36 -21.60
C PHE A 1110 32.89 -0.47 -22.79
N PHE A 1111 33.83 -1.06 -23.54
CA PHE A 1111 33.51 -2.01 -24.60
C PHE A 1111 32.85 -3.29 -24.05
N ARG A 1112 33.32 -3.83 -22.91
CA ARG A 1112 32.69 -4.98 -22.24
C ARG A 1112 31.30 -4.64 -21.70
N LEU A 1113 31.14 -3.48 -21.08
CA LEU A 1113 29.84 -2.97 -20.62
C LEU A 1113 28.85 -2.83 -21.79
N ARG A 1114 29.32 -2.40 -22.96
CA ARG A 1114 28.53 -2.38 -24.20
C ARG A 1114 28.15 -3.77 -24.68
N GLN A 1115 29.09 -4.71 -24.72
CA GLN A 1115 28.84 -6.10 -25.14
C GLN A 1115 27.78 -6.78 -24.27
N ARG A 1116 27.78 -6.49 -22.97
CA ARG A 1116 26.82 -7.00 -22.00
C ARG A 1116 25.55 -6.14 -21.89
N GLN A 1117 25.40 -5.11 -22.73
CA GLN A 1117 24.26 -4.19 -22.75
C GLN A 1117 24.01 -3.48 -21.40
N VAL A 1118 25.04 -3.28 -20.59
CA VAL A 1118 24.96 -2.48 -19.36
C VAL A 1118 24.83 -1.00 -19.72
N LEU A 1119 25.65 -0.53 -20.67
CA LEU A 1119 25.56 0.81 -21.24
C LEU A 1119 25.44 0.71 -22.76
N PRO A 1120 24.36 1.25 -23.37
CA PRO A 1120 24.17 1.16 -24.81
C PRO A 1120 25.20 2.01 -25.58
N GLN A 1121 25.54 1.59 -26.80
CA GLN A 1121 26.50 2.32 -27.64
C GLN A 1121 25.97 3.69 -28.07
N LYS A 1122 24.67 3.75 -28.33
CA LYS A 1122 23.97 4.93 -28.82
C LYS A 1122 22.87 5.29 -27.83
N PRO A 1123 22.48 6.57 -27.73
CA PRO A 1123 21.44 7.00 -26.82
C PRO A 1123 20.03 6.71 -27.39
N TYR A 1124 19.86 5.61 -28.12
CA TYR A 1124 18.62 5.25 -28.80
C TYR A 1124 18.30 3.77 -28.58
N ASP A 1125 17.06 3.50 -28.26
CA ASP A 1125 16.46 2.18 -28.20
C ASP A 1125 16.12 1.69 -29.61
N SER A 1126 16.77 0.60 -30.02
CA SER A 1126 16.58 -0.02 -31.33
C SER A 1126 15.18 -0.61 -31.54
N THR A 1127 14.42 -0.85 -30.46
CA THR A 1127 13.07 -1.43 -30.54
C THR A 1127 11.99 -0.41 -30.89
N LYS A 1128 12.27 0.89 -30.73
CA LYS A 1128 11.30 1.98 -30.85
C LYS A 1128 11.32 2.72 -32.22
N GLY A 1129 11.77 2.04 -33.28
CA GLY A 1129 11.65 2.52 -34.67
C GLY A 1129 12.82 3.36 -35.21
N GLU A 1130 12.64 3.92 -36.41
CA GLU A 1130 13.70 4.59 -37.18
C GLU A 1130 14.23 5.88 -36.54
N PHE A 1131 15.53 6.13 -36.73
CA PHE A 1131 16.26 7.29 -36.20
C PHE A 1131 15.81 8.65 -36.79
N GLU A 1132 15.27 8.63 -38.01
CA GLU A 1132 14.71 9.81 -38.70
C GLU A 1132 13.22 9.60 -38.92
N MET A 1133 12.38 10.41 -38.28
CA MET A 1133 10.94 10.44 -38.53
C MET A 1133 10.64 11.48 -39.60
N LYS A 1134 9.75 11.14 -40.54
CA LYS A 1134 9.19 12.13 -41.47
C LYS A 1134 8.12 12.94 -40.76
N LYS A 1135 8.33 14.24 -40.60
CA LYS A 1135 7.32 15.16 -40.07
C LYS A 1135 6.78 16.00 -41.22
N GLU A 1136 5.47 15.99 -41.38
CA GLU A 1136 4.77 16.84 -42.34
C GLU A 1136 4.46 18.19 -41.68
N GLU A 1137 4.96 19.27 -42.28
CA GLU A 1137 4.66 20.63 -41.84
C GLU A 1137 3.88 21.35 -42.95
N ILE A 1138 2.71 21.88 -42.61
CA ILE A 1138 1.88 22.62 -43.56
C ILE A 1138 2.31 24.09 -43.48
N THR A 1139 3.12 24.51 -44.45
CA THR A 1139 3.57 25.90 -44.56
C THR A 1139 2.73 26.63 -45.60
N ASP A 1140 2.30 27.85 -45.29
CA ASP A 1140 1.61 28.71 -46.25
C ASP A 1140 2.64 29.43 -47.12
N ILE A 1141 2.72 29.06 -48.40
CA ILE A 1141 3.63 29.69 -49.36
C ILE A 1141 2.77 30.35 -50.43
N PHE A 1142 2.74 31.68 -50.43
CA PHE A 1142 1.95 32.50 -51.35
C PHE A 1142 0.43 32.20 -51.34
N GLY A 1143 -0.15 32.03 -50.14
CA GLY A 1143 -1.60 31.82 -49.96
C GLY A 1143 -2.07 30.41 -50.36
N ARG A 1144 -1.15 29.47 -50.57
CA ARG A 1144 -1.44 28.05 -50.77
C ARG A 1144 -0.72 27.26 -49.68
N LYS A 1145 -1.51 26.59 -48.84
CA LYS A 1145 -1.02 25.62 -47.86
C LYS A 1145 -0.34 24.46 -48.59
N LYS A 1146 0.98 24.31 -48.39
CA LYS A 1146 1.79 23.21 -48.95
C LYS A 1146 2.36 22.38 -47.82
N THR A 1147 2.16 21.07 -47.88
CA THR A 1147 2.78 20.14 -46.95
C THR A 1147 4.23 19.88 -47.37
N ILE A 1148 5.17 20.19 -46.50
CA ILE A 1148 6.59 19.92 -46.68
C ILE A 1148 6.96 18.79 -45.71
N GLU A 1149 7.30 17.63 -46.26
CA GLU A 1149 7.91 16.55 -45.49
C GLU A 1149 9.38 16.90 -45.21
N HIS A 1150 9.75 16.97 -43.94
CA HIS A 1150 11.14 17.07 -43.54
C HIS A 1150 11.50 15.99 -42.54
N LYS A 1151 12.76 15.56 -42.60
CA LYS A 1151 13.29 14.54 -41.69
C LYS A 1151 13.66 15.18 -40.35
N VAL A 1152 13.03 14.72 -39.29
CA VAL A 1152 13.33 15.12 -37.91
C VAL A 1152 14.04 13.96 -37.23
N ARG A 1153 15.19 14.23 -36.62
CA ARG A 1153 15.87 13.23 -35.79
C ARG A 1153 15.02 12.93 -34.57
N ARG A 1154 14.85 11.65 -34.28
CA ARG A 1154 14.19 11.19 -33.06
C ARG A 1154 14.95 11.69 -31.83
N LYS A 1155 14.20 12.03 -30.76
CA LYS A 1155 14.79 12.40 -29.47
C LYS A 1155 15.56 11.20 -28.89
N PRO A 1156 16.75 11.41 -28.31
CA PRO A 1156 17.47 10.37 -27.58
C PRO A 1156 16.57 9.72 -26.52
N ASP A 1157 16.64 8.40 -26.43
CA ASP A 1157 15.91 7.61 -25.42
C ASP A 1157 16.63 7.54 -24.08
N PHE A 1158 17.96 7.70 -24.10
CA PHE A 1158 18.82 7.53 -22.93
C PHE A 1158 19.76 8.72 -22.78
N ILE A 1159 19.91 9.21 -21.54
CA ILE A 1159 20.92 10.22 -21.21
C ILE A 1159 22.28 9.55 -20.95
N TRP A 1160 22.22 8.41 -20.27
CA TRP A 1160 23.37 7.67 -19.76
C TRP A 1160 23.70 6.52 -20.69
N TYR A 1161 24.81 6.64 -21.42
CA TYR A 1161 25.20 5.65 -22.41
C TYR A 1161 26.73 5.56 -22.49
N GLU A 1162 27.25 4.65 -23.30
CA GLU A 1162 28.69 4.41 -23.42
C GLU A 1162 29.48 5.69 -23.75
N GLY A 1163 28.94 6.53 -24.65
CA GLY A 1163 29.60 7.76 -25.08
C GLY A 1163 29.64 8.85 -24.01
N SER A 1164 28.63 8.94 -23.14
CA SER A 1164 28.67 9.84 -21.98
C SER A 1164 29.69 9.35 -20.95
N ALA A 1165 29.70 8.04 -20.65
CA ALA A 1165 30.63 7.46 -19.69
C ALA A 1165 32.10 7.64 -20.12
N ARG A 1166 32.40 7.40 -21.42
CA ARG A 1166 33.73 7.66 -21.99
C ARG A 1166 34.12 9.13 -21.97
N ARG A 1167 33.16 10.06 -22.04
CA ARG A 1167 33.43 11.50 -21.92
C ARG A 1167 33.83 11.84 -20.50
N ASP A 1168 33.04 11.38 -19.54
CA ASP A 1168 33.16 11.78 -18.14
C ASP A 1168 34.34 11.09 -17.45
N ALA A 1169 34.68 9.86 -17.87
CA ALA A 1169 35.89 9.15 -17.46
C ALA A 1169 37.17 9.63 -18.21
N GLY A 1170 37.05 10.53 -19.20
CA GLY A 1170 38.17 11.04 -19.96
C GLY A 1170 38.84 10.01 -20.88
N VAL A 1171 38.04 9.23 -21.62
CA VAL A 1171 38.46 8.09 -22.49
C VAL A 1171 38.11 8.31 -23.98
N GLN A 1172 37.64 9.52 -24.35
CA GLN A 1172 37.36 9.88 -25.75
C GLN A 1172 38.56 9.74 -26.71
N ILE A 1173 38.26 9.67 -28.01
CA ILE A 1173 39.26 9.59 -29.10
C ILE A 1173 40.34 10.67 -28.97
N LYS A 1174 39.97 11.90 -28.59
CA LYS A 1174 40.93 12.99 -28.37
C LYS A 1174 41.99 12.67 -27.30
N HIS A 1175 41.62 11.92 -26.25
CA HIS A 1175 42.55 11.51 -25.20
C HIS A 1175 43.46 10.38 -25.68
N LYS A 1176 42.93 9.44 -26.47
CA LYS A 1176 43.73 8.39 -27.14
C LYS A 1176 44.75 8.99 -28.12
N VAL A 1177 44.31 9.95 -28.95
CA VAL A 1177 45.19 10.65 -29.90
C VAL A 1177 46.28 11.42 -29.17
N TRP A 1178 45.95 12.04 -28.05
CA TRP A 1178 46.93 12.74 -27.22
C TRP A 1178 47.93 11.77 -26.55
N GLU A 1179 47.49 10.59 -26.12
CA GLU A 1179 48.35 9.52 -25.59
C GLU A 1179 49.30 8.96 -26.66
N ILE A 1180 48.80 8.75 -27.89
CA ILE A 1180 49.62 8.39 -29.06
C ILE A 1180 50.61 9.51 -29.38
N ALA A 1181 50.16 10.78 -29.38
CA ALA A 1181 51.03 11.91 -29.65
C ALA A 1181 52.17 11.98 -28.62
N ASN A 1182 51.90 11.81 -27.32
CA ASN A 1182 52.93 11.84 -26.28
C ASN A 1182 53.83 10.61 -26.20
N SER A 1183 53.43 9.47 -26.77
CA SER A 1183 54.28 8.29 -26.89
C SER A 1183 55.12 8.30 -28.18
N VAL A 1184 54.58 8.86 -29.28
CA VAL A 1184 55.22 8.87 -30.61
C VAL A 1184 56.05 10.12 -30.89
N LEU A 1185 55.60 11.32 -30.49
CA LEU A 1185 56.37 12.57 -30.67
C LEU A 1185 57.78 12.51 -30.06
N PRO A 1186 58.00 11.92 -28.87
CA PRO A 1186 59.34 11.72 -28.33
C PRO A 1186 60.22 10.84 -29.23
N LEU A 1187 59.68 9.73 -29.76
CA LEU A 1187 60.42 8.86 -30.68
C LEU A 1187 60.75 9.58 -31.99
N LEU A 1188 59.81 10.38 -32.51
CA LEU A 1188 60.03 11.23 -33.68
C LEU A 1188 61.06 12.32 -33.40
N ALA A 1189 61.03 12.95 -32.22
CA ALA A 1189 62.00 13.96 -31.80
C ALA A 1189 63.39 13.36 -31.56
N ILE A 1190 63.49 12.18 -30.93
CA ILE A 1190 64.74 11.42 -30.76
C ILE A 1190 65.26 10.97 -32.11
N TRP A 1191 64.39 10.52 -33.02
CA TRP A 1191 64.77 10.14 -34.38
C TRP A 1191 65.24 11.36 -35.20
N LEU A 1192 64.58 12.52 -35.07
CA LEU A 1192 65.01 13.78 -35.68
C LEU A 1192 66.32 14.29 -35.08
N LEU A 1193 66.50 14.20 -33.76
CA LEU A 1193 67.76 14.50 -33.08
C LEU A 1193 68.86 13.55 -33.51
N TRP A 1194 68.59 12.25 -33.65
CA TRP A 1194 69.52 11.26 -34.16
C TRP A 1194 69.86 11.53 -35.64
N GLN A 1195 68.90 11.91 -36.47
CA GLN A 1195 69.12 12.37 -37.84
C GLN A 1195 70.00 13.62 -37.85
N TYR A 1196 69.74 14.60 -36.98
CA TYR A 1196 70.53 15.83 -36.87
C TYR A 1196 71.94 15.55 -36.36
N ILE A 1197 72.10 14.71 -35.34
CA ILE A 1197 73.40 14.27 -34.79
C ILE A 1197 74.15 13.44 -35.84
N SER A 1198 73.49 12.51 -36.52
CA SER A 1198 74.08 11.71 -37.60
C SER A 1198 74.52 12.59 -38.77
N LYS A 1199 73.72 13.59 -39.15
CA LYS A 1199 74.05 14.57 -40.18
C LYS A 1199 75.20 15.48 -39.75
N ALA A 1200 75.21 15.96 -38.50
CA ALA A 1200 76.30 16.72 -37.91
C ALA A 1200 77.59 15.89 -37.80
N PHE A 1201 77.52 14.59 -37.47
CA PHE A 1201 78.65 13.66 -37.49
C PHE A 1201 79.17 13.39 -38.91
N LYS A 1202 78.28 13.30 -39.91
CA LYS A 1202 78.67 13.20 -41.33
C LYS A 1202 79.33 14.49 -41.84
N GLU A 1203 78.89 15.64 -41.36
CA GLU A 1203 79.50 16.95 -41.66
C GLU A 1203 80.85 17.14 -40.93
N PHE A 1204 80.99 16.67 -39.69
CA PHE A 1204 82.27 16.64 -38.95
C PHE A 1204 83.27 15.61 -39.52
N GLY A 1205 82.77 14.52 -40.13
CA GLY A 1205 83.56 13.45 -40.75
C GLY A 1205 84.07 13.76 -42.16
N GLY A 1206 83.83 14.96 -42.70
CA GLY A 1206 84.46 15.42 -43.93
C GLY A 1206 83.88 14.82 -45.24
N GLN A 1207 82.57 14.59 -45.33
CA GLN A 1207 81.90 14.39 -46.63
C GLN A 1207 80.90 15.51 -46.91
N LYS A 1208 81.35 16.52 -47.67
CA LYS A 1208 80.46 17.48 -48.34
C LYS A 1208 79.83 16.81 -49.56
N GLN A 1209 78.51 16.66 -49.57
CA GLN A 1209 77.71 16.68 -50.80
C GLN A 1209 76.65 17.76 -50.68
N GLY A 1210 76.62 18.64 -51.67
CA GLY A 1210 75.77 19.82 -51.73
C GLY A 1210 74.30 19.50 -51.95
N ALA A 1211 73.46 20.43 -51.53
CA ALA A 1211 72.05 20.56 -51.88
C ALA A 1211 71.88 21.89 -52.68
N PRO A 1212 70.72 22.20 -53.31
CA PRO A 1212 69.45 21.49 -53.25
C PRO A 1212 68.65 21.39 -54.58
N ALA A 1213 67.65 20.50 -54.59
CA ALA A 1213 66.27 20.79 -54.99
C ALA A 1213 65.34 20.09 -53.99
#